data_AF-A0ABD1XG98-F1
#
_entry.id   AF-A0ABD1XG98-F1
#
_cell.length_a   1.000
_cell.length_b   1.000
_cell.length_c   1.000
_cell.angle_alpha   90.00
_cell.angle_beta   90.00
_cell.angle_gamma   90.00
#
_symmetry.space_group_name_H-M   'P 1'
#
loop_
_entity.id
_entity.type
_entity.pdbx_description
1 polymer ?
#
loop_
_entity_poly.entity_id
_entity_poly.type
_entity_poly.pdbx_seq_one_letter_code
_entity_poly.pdbx_strand_id
1 'polypeptide(L)'
;MEGVFVFLGRSEPVSSDVSRPVLPDLRREKVQDGEMPPSMLKCFPQATHNHDVREIPEVVKQAFTEACNGKDFMSVSDVVSFLNRSSGEDYITEAQAETLLGKSKKDGSDRHLHNLFHHHKKSGTAKEGLDILGFMKLLLSPEVNSILKPKEKSHDMTQPLSHYYVHTSHNSYLTGNQLTSKCSTAPIIDALTQGCRVIELDCWERRGKIKVLHGGTLTKPVKFSDCIKAIKEHAFVASDYPVIITIENHLPEKLQIEAAKIMKDILGELLFIPSPEERPPLEFLSPEALKGKIIISDKPLREPAEEQVEEDPEGAVETAETVIHRGDSSPEVDPKHRHPKVDKKTLEKVAKAYESATPDVEIPLTQEFQDLLYIHCEKPSEMKEKQVKGGPLKPGDRAIMANLSEPQLKNFIKTHPGSVIEYTRMNMGRMYPFGLRFDSSNADPTWAWSHGFQMAALNLQGKDRPAWLGQGFFLANGGCGYVRKPDFLLPEDSTDYEQILNQLPKLVLKVTVLLGTHWHTHFDYFKKPDFYVKVALHGIPTDALKKRTQTSAANKEPHWEDEEFEFPIRVPDIAILRFEVWEHDRASFDDFVGQACLPVSEIRRGIRVVQLRSKKGKLRSSKLLVNLKLESLDVSQPTNSAQ
;
A
#
# COMPACT_ATOMS: atom_id res chain seq x y z
N MET A 1 30.06 2.68 -13.21
CA MET A 1 29.06 3.74 -12.87
C MET A 1 28.67 4.63 -14.05
N GLU A 2 29.58 5.08 -14.93
CA GLU A 2 29.20 5.98 -16.05
C GLU A 2 28.10 5.41 -16.97
N GLY A 3 28.08 4.10 -17.24
CA GLY A 3 27.01 3.45 -18.03
C GLY A 3 25.64 3.38 -17.34
N VAL A 4 25.61 3.34 -16.00
CA VAL A 4 24.36 3.34 -15.20
C VAL A 4 23.71 4.73 -15.20
N PHE A 5 24.53 5.80 -15.19
CA PHE A 5 24.05 7.18 -15.32
C PHE A 5 23.47 7.50 -16.71
N VAL A 6 23.85 6.76 -17.75
CA VAL A 6 23.23 6.88 -19.09
C VAL A 6 21.80 6.34 -19.07
N PHE A 7 21.54 5.26 -18.31
CA PHE A 7 20.22 4.62 -18.19
C PHE A 7 19.20 5.46 -17.40
N LEU A 8 19.68 6.31 -16.48
CA LEU A 8 18.85 7.23 -15.68
C LEU A 8 18.57 8.57 -16.36
N GLY A 9 19.02 8.75 -17.62
CA GLY A 9 18.92 10.01 -18.36
C GLY A 9 19.89 11.06 -17.82
N ARG A 10 21.00 11.30 -18.53
CA ARG A 10 21.81 12.50 -18.30
C ARG A 10 21.00 13.73 -18.70
N SER A 11 20.62 14.56 -17.74
CA SER A 11 20.53 16.00 -18.02
C SER A 11 21.96 16.52 -18.13
N GLU A 12 22.47 16.67 -19.35
CA GLU A 12 23.73 17.40 -19.54
C GLU A 12 23.55 18.86 -19.12
N PRO A 13 24.59 19.49 -18.54
CA PRO A 13 24.54 20.91 -18.24
C PRO A 13 24.56 21.68 -19.55
N VAL A 14 23.48 22.42 -19.84
CA VAL A 14 23.44 23.36 -20.96
C VAL A 14 24.57 24.38 -20.73
N SER A 15 25.58 24.36 -21.61
CA SER A 15 26.63 25.36 -21.64
C SER A 15 26.03 26.73 -21.93
N SER A 16 26.37 27.69 -21.09
CA SER A 16 26.09 29.10 -21.28
C SER A 16 26.89 29.66 -22.46
N ASP A 17 26.23 29.92 -23.59
CA ASP A 17 26.56 31.05 -24.46
C ASP A 17 25.56 31.16 -25.61
N VAL A 18 24.54 32.02 -25.46
CA VAL A 18 24.02 32.90 -26.52
C VAL A 18 23.35 34.12 -25.85
N SER A 19 23.83 35.29 -26.26
CA SER A 19 23.43 36.67 -25.96
C SER A 19 21.98 36.95 -25.51
N ARG A 20 21.83 37.57 -24.34
CA ARG A 20 20.59 38.22 -23.85
C ARG A 20 20.39 39.61 -24.48
N PRO A 21 19.17 40.01 -24.88
CA PRO A 21 18.80 41.41 -24.96
C PRO A 21 18.58 41.96 -23.54
N VAL A 22 19.08 43.17 -23.31
CA VAL A 22 18.96 43.93 -22.07
C VAL A 22 17.52 44.39 -21.84
N LEU A 23 16.95 44.05 -20.68
CA LEU A 23 15.77 44.71 -20.11
C LEU A 23 16.17 45.32 -18.75
N PRO A 24 15.62 46.48 -18.37
CA PRO A 24 16.18 47.34 -17.34
C PRO A 24 16.01 46.81 -15.92
N ASP A 25 17.03 47.12 -15.13
CA ASP A 25 17.24 46.79 -13.73
C ASP A 25 16.16 47.43 -12.83
N LEU A 26 15.25 46.61 -12.30
CA LEU A 26 14.42 46.96 -11.15
C LEU A 26 14.84 46.07 -9.98
N ARG A 27 15.50 46.73 -9.03
CA ARG A 27 16.04 46.17 -7.78
C ARG A 27 15.03 45.26 -7.08
N ARG A 28 15.50 44.07 -6.72
CA ARG A 28 14.84 43.19 -5.74
C ARG A 28 14.86 43.85 -4.36
N GLU A 29 13.74 44.45 -3.96
CA GLU A 29 13.42 44.56 -2.54
C GLU A 29 12.82 43.23 -2.06
N LYS A 30 13.41 42.70 -0.98
CA LYS A 30 12.86 41.58 -0.21
C LYS A 30 11.51 42.04 0.37
N VAL A 31 10.42 41.37 0.00
CA VAL A 31 9.14 41.50 0.71
C VAL A 31 9.10 40.42 1.78
N GLN A 32 9.22 40.87 3.04
CA GLN A 32 8.83 40.13 4.23
C GLN A 32 7.31 39.90 4.24
N ASP A 33 6.88 38.82 4.87
CA ASP A 33 5.49 38.53 5.22
C ASP A 33 4.77 39.80 5.72
N GLY A 34 3.84 40.30 4.90
CA GLY A 34 3.03 41.47 5.19
C GLY A 34 1.61 41.23 4.71
N GLU A 35 0.66 41.29 5.65
CA GLU A 35 -0.77 41.30 5.38
C GLU A 35 -1.12 42.35 4.32
N MET A 36 -2.04 42.01 3.43
CA MET A 36 -2.51 42.87 2.36
C MET A 36 -3.19 44.13 2.95
N PRO A 37 -2.92 45.36 2.46
CA PRO A 37 -3.48 46.58 3.03
C PRO A 37 -5.02 46.61 2.94
N PRO A 38 -5.75 47.07 4.00
CA PRO A 38 -7.21 47.13 4.03
C PRO A 38 -7.87 48.00 2.94
N SER A 39 -7.09 48.83 2.24
CA SER A 39 -7.56 49.71 1.16
C SER A 39 -7.83 48.96 -0.15
N MET A 40 -7.24 47.79 -0.37
CA MET A 40 -7.47 46.95 -1.57
C MET A 40 -8.70 46.02 -1.45
N LEU A 41 -9.24 45.85 -0.24
CA LEU A 41 -10.47 45.07 0.01
C LEU A 41 -11.76 45.78 -0.42
N LYS A 42 -11.71 47.06 -0.80
CA LYS A 42 -12.90 47.87 -1.14
C LYS A 42 -13.26 47.90 -2.63
N CYS A 43 -12.46 47.28 -3.51
CA CYS A 43 -12.71 47.28 -4.96
C CYS A 43 -13.20 45.93 -5.53
N PHE A 44 -13.38 44.91 -4.68
CA PHE A 44 -14.10 43.71 -5.07
C PHE A 44 -15.57 43.90 -4.70
N PRO A 45 -16.52 43.65 -5.63
CA PRO A 45 -17.91 43.53 -5.23
C PRO A 45 -17.98 42.51 -4.09
N GLN A 46 -18.59 42.88 -2.97
CA GLN A 46 -19.04 41.90 -1.99
C GLN A 46 -20.02 40.97 -2.72
N ALA A 47 -19.49 39.90 -3.31
CA ALA A 47 -20.28 38.76 -3.70
C ALA A 47 -20.84 38.20 -2.40
N THR A 48 -22.06 38.60 -2.08
CA THR A 48 -22.93 37.93 -1.12
C THR A 48 -22.75 36.44 -1.33
N HIS A 49 -22.10 35.76 -0.39
CA HIS A 49 -22.01 34.31 -0.35
C HIS A 49 -23.42 33.76 -0.10
N ASN A 50 -24.26 33.78 -1.13
CA ASN A 50 -25.29 32.77 -1.26
C ASN A 50 -24.52 31.47 -1.47
N HIS A 51 -24.42 30.68 -0.41
CA HIS A 51 -24.03 29.29 -0.49
C HIS A 51 -25.05 28.60 -1.39
N ASP A 52 -24.75 28.55 -2.69
CA ASP A 52 -25.52 27.80 -3.67
C ASP A 52 -25.76 26.39 -3.12
N VAL A 53 -27.00 25.96 -3.23
CA VAL A 53 -27.50 24.66 -2.78
C VAL A 53 -26.58 23.57 -3.34
N ARG A 54 -25.86 22.87 -2.45
CA ARG A 54 -25.17 21.62 -2.79
C ARG A 54 -26.22 20.70 -3.40
N GLU A 55 -26.05 20.29 -4.65
CA GLU A 55 -26.93 19.28 -5.21
C GLU A 55 -26.70 17.99 -4.42
N ILE A 56 -27.68 17.62 -3.58
CA ILE A 56 -27.56 16.41 -2.77
C ILE A 56 -27.89 15.24 -3.69
N PRO A 57 -27.04 14.19 -3.76
CA PRO A 57 -27.34 13.02 -4.58
C PRO A 57 -28.73 12.45 -4.27
N GLU A 58 -29.47 12.03 -5.29
CA GLU A 58 -30.84 11.51 -5.13
C GLU A 58 -30.87 10.29 -4.21
N VAL A 59 -29.87 9.41 -4.32
CA VAL A 59 -29.70 8.25 -3.43
C VAL A 59 -29.60 8.69 -1.96
N VAL A 60 -28.98 9.84 -1.68
CA VAL A 60 -28.88 10.37 -0.31
C VAL A 60 -30.22 10.98 0.15
N LYS A 61 -30.93 11.68 -0.74
CA LYS A 61 -32.29 12.21 -0.43
C LYS A 61 -33.25 11.07 -0.09
N GLN A 62 -33.20 9.99 -0.85
CA GLN A 62 -34.00 8.78 -0.61
C GLN A 62 -33.63 8.14 0.73
N ALA A 63 -32.34 7.90 0.98
CA ALA A 63 -31.87 7.34 2.25
C ALA A 63 -32.27 8.18 3.47
N PHE A 64 -32.21 9.51 3.35
CA PHE A 64 -32.68 10.42 4.40
C PHE A 64 -34.19 10.25 4.65
N THR A 65 -34.99 10.31 3.59
CA THR A 65 -36.45 10.20 3.62
C THR A 65 -36.89 8.86 4.23
N GLU A 66 -36.23 7.77 3.86
CA GLU A 66 -36.49 6.45 4.42
C GLU A 66 -36.10 6.39 5.91
N ALA A 67 -34.92 6.89 6.26
CA ALA A 67 -34.42 6.81 7.63
C ALA A 67 -35.27 7.62 8.62
N CYS A 68 -35.81 8.76 8.21
CA CYS A 68 -36.69 9.59 9.05
C CYS A 68 -38.18 9.23 8.93
N ASN A 69 -38.55 8.22 8.13
CA ASN A 69 -39.95 7.89 7.78
C ASN A 69 -40.73 9.09 7.23
N GLY A 70 -40.14 9.83 6.30
CA GLY A 70 -40.75 10.97 5.61
C GLY A 70 -40.83 12.27 6.41
N LYS A 71 -40.20 12.35 7.58
CA LYS A 71 -40.11 13.58 8.38
C LYS A 71 -39.05 14.54 7.81
N ASP A 72 -39.13 15.80 8.17
CA ASP A 72 -38.12 16.80 7.77
C ASP A 72 -36.77 16.67 8.51
N PHE A 73 -36.68 15.79 9.52
CA PHE A 73 -35.49 15.59 10.34
C PHE A 73 -35.37 14.15 10.85
N MET A 74 -34.13 13.70 11.06
CA MET A 74 -33.81 12.44 11.73
C MET A 74 -33.59 12.66 13.23
N SER A 75 -34.24 11.86 14.07
CA SER A 75 -33.90 11.74 15.49
C SER A 75 -32.60 10.96 15.69
N VAL A 76 -32.07 10.93 16.93
CA VAL A 76 -30.89 10.11 17.27
C VAL A 76 -31.14 8.63 16.95
N SER A 77 -32.32 8.12 17.30
CA SER A 77 -32.72 6.73 17.04
C SER A 77 -32.83 6.43 15.53
N ASP A 78 -33.28 7.40 14.72
CA ASP A 78 -33.26 7.31 13.25
C ASP A 78 -31.80 7.24 12.72
N VAL A 79 -30.88 8.03 13.28
CA VAL A 79 -29.45 8.00 12.90
C VAL A 79 -28.79 6.67 13.26
N VAL A 80 -29.00 6.17 14.47
CA VAL A 80 -28.50 4.86 14.91
C VAL A 80 -29.04 3.75 14.02
N SER A 81 -30.35 3.76 13.78
CA SER A 81 -31.01 2.82 12.89
C SER A 81 -30.39 2.84 11.49
N PHE A 82 -30.15 4.02 10.92
CA PHE A 82 -29.52 4.14 9.60
C PHE A 82 -28.09 3.60 9.60
N LEU A 83 -27.27 4.01 10.57
CA LEU A 83 -25.86 3.60 10.64
C LEU A 83 -25.71 2.09 10.87
N ASN A 84 -26.55 1.47 11.70
CA ASN A 84 -26.49 0.03 11.94
C ASN A 84 -27.03 -0.78 10.75
N ARG A 85 -28.18 -0.39 10.18
CA ARG A 85 -28.75 -1.08 8.99
C ARG A 85 -27.80 -1.03 7.78
N SER A 86 -27.25 0.14 7.49
CA SER A 86 -26.29 0.33 6.39
C SER A 86 -25.00 -0.46 6.62
N SER A 87 -24.63 -0.73 7.87
CA SER A 87 -23.43 -1.52 8.21
C SER A 87 -23.68 -3.02 8.24
N GLY A 88 -24.92 -3.43 8.46
CA GLY A 88 -25.28 -4.84 8.67
C GLY A 88 -24.93 -5.39 10.05
N GLU A 89 -24.50 -4.52 10.98
CA GLU A 89 -24.07 -4.84 12.35
C GLU A 89 -24.47 -3.69 13.29
N ASP A 90 -24.62 -3.97 14.59
CA ASP A 90 -24.91 -2.99 15.64
C ASP A 90 -23.66 -2.17 16.00
N TYR A 91 -23.24 -1.36 15.04
CA TYR A 91 -22.01 -0.59 15.05
C TYR A 91 -22.00 0.56 16.08
N ILE A 92 -23.15 1.18 16.32
CA ILE A 92 -23.27 2.33 17.21
C ILE A 92 -24.50 2.23 18.11
N THR A 93 -24.32 2.58 19.38
CA THR A 93 -25.39 2.72 20.38
C THR A 93 -26.01 4.11 20.37
N GLU A 94 -27.22 4.27 20.91
CA GLU A 94 -27.84 5.60 21.08
C GLU A 94 -26.96 6.55 21.90
N ALA A 95 -26.37 6.10 23.00
CA ALA A 95 -25.48 6.95 23.82
C ALA A 95 -24.22 7.43 23.05
N GLN A 96 -23.64 6.56 22.21
CA GLN A 96 -22.52 6.94 21.34
C GLN A 96 -22.98 7.94 20.26
N ALA A 97 -24.13 7.71 19.64
CA ALA A 97 -24.70 8.64 18.68
C ALA A 97 -25.02 10.00 19.33
N GLU A 98 -25.62 10.03 20.52
CA GLU A 98 -25.83 11.26 21.29
C GLU A 98 -24.53 12.00 21.59
N THR A 99 -23.45 11.26 21.88
CA THR A 99 -22.13 11.87 22.11
C THR A 99 -21.54 12.44 20.82
N LEU A 100 -21.67 11.73 19.69
CA LEU A 100 -21.22 12.20 18.38
C LEU A 100 -22.04 13.40 17.87
N LEU A 101 -23.33 13.45 18.20
CA LEU A 101 -24.29 14.42 17.67
C LEU A 101 -24.54 15.59 18.64
N GLY A 102 -24.24 15.41 19.93
CA GLY A 102 -24.52 16.33 21.03
C GLY A 102 -23.40 17.32 21.37
N LYS A 103 -23.68 18.21 22.32
CA LYS A 103 -22.74 19.22 22.84
C LYS A 103 -22.16 18.78 24.19
N SER A 104 -20.83 18.67 24.35
CA SER A 104 -20.23 19.21 25.58
C SER A 104 -18.71 19.33 25.66
N LYS A 105 -18.34 20.41 26.38
CA LYS A 105 -17.11 20.75 27.14
C LYS A 105 -15.80 20.98 26.38
N LYS A 106 -15.55 22.28 26.14
CA LYS A 106 -14.38 23.09 26.59
C LYS A 106 -12.94 22.60 26.40
N ASP A 107 -12.66 21.44 25.81
CA ASP A 107 -11.30 21.08 25.42
C ASP A 107 -11.14 21.11 23.90
N GLY A 108 -10.20 21.95 23.48
CA GLY A 108 -10.11 22.54 22.15
C GLY A 108 -9.55 21.64 21.05
N SER A 109 -9.76 20.33 21.09
CA SER A 109 -9.14 19.38 20.15
C SER A 109 -10.14 18.33 19.61
N ASP A 110 -11.21 18.77 18.94
CA ASP A 110 -11.58 18.33 17.58
C ASP A 110 -12.90 18.99 17.17
N ARG A 111 -12.90 19.79 16.09
CA ARG A 111 -13.93 20.83 15.88
C ARG A 111 -14.98 20.57 14.77
N HIS A 112 -15.05 19.38 14.15
CA HIS A 112 -15.76 19.25 12.86
C HIS A 112 -17.22 18.75 12.88
N LEU A 113 -17.71 18.06 13.93
CA LEU A 113 -19.09 17.53 13.99
C LEU A 113 -20.01 18.27 14.97
N HIS A 114 -19.49 19.28 15.68
CA HIS A 114 -20.28 20.03 16.65
C HIS A 114 -21.43 20.81 15.99
N ASN A 115 -22.62 20.70 16.58
CA ASN A 115 -23.86 21.38 16.15
C ASN A 115 -24.46 20.88 14.82
N LEU A 116 -24.39 19.57 14.57
CA LEU A 116 -25.14 18.93 13.49
C LEU A 116 -26.66 18.93 13.73
N PHE A 117 -27.08 18.81 14.99
CA PHE A 117 -28.49 18.88 15.37
C PHE A 117 -28.93 20.34 15.45
N HIS A 118 -29.95 20.67 14.66
CA HIS A 118 -30.58 22.00 14.66
C HIS A 118 -31.91 21.94 15.43
N HIS A 119 -32.23 23.02 16.16
CA HIS A 119 -33.55 23.15 16.79
C HIS A 119 -34.58 23.57 15.75
N HIS A 120 -35.48 22.65 15.38
CA HIS A 120 -36.56 22.98 14.47
C HIS A 120 -37.77 23.52 15.27
N LYS A 121 -38.05 24.83 15.14
CA LYS A 121 -39.25 25.47 15.72
C LYS A 121 -40.33 25.64 14.66
N LYS A 122 -41.13 24.61 14.39
CA LYS A 122 -42.36 24.76 13.58
C LYS A 122 -43.67 24.44 14.31
N SER A 123 -43.65 24.02 15.58
CA SER A 123 -44.88 23.60 16.29
C SER A 123 -44.89 23.82 17.81
N GLY A 124 -44.11 24.77 18.35
CA GLY A 124 -44.11 25.06 19.79
C GLY A 124 -43.36 24.04 20.67
N THR A 125 -43.01 22.86 20.17
CA THR A 125 -42.03 21.94 20.77
C THR A 125 -40.74 21.99 19.96
N ALA A 126 -39.63 22.47 20.54
CA ALA A 126 -38.31 22.33 19.91
C ALA A 126 -37.92 20.85 19.92
N LYS A 127 -37.95 20.20 18.76
CA LYS A 127 -37.36 18.87 18.59
C LYS A 127 -35.97 19.05 18.01
N GLU A 128 -34.97 18.48 18.66
CA GLU A 128 -33.61 18.40 18.14
C GLU A 128 -33.55 17.25 17.14
N GLY A 129 -32.98 17.49 15.96
CA GLY A 129 -32.85 16.50 14.91
C GLY A 129 -31.86 16.92 13.83
N LEU A 130 -31.44 15.94 13.03
CA LEU A 130 -30.56 16.12 11.90
C LEU A 130 -31.39 16.40 10.64
N ASP A 131 -31.25 17.59 10.05
CA ASP A 131 -31.81 17.85 8.71
C ASP A 131 -30.97 17.19 7.61
N ILE A 132 -31.40 17.29 6.35
CA ILE A 132 -30.70 16.65 5.22
C ILE A 132 -29.27 17.18 5.01
N LEU A 133 -29.00 18.45 5.34
CA LEU A 133 -27.66 19.03 5.26
C LEU A 133 -26.75 18.50 6.38
N GLY A 134 -27.31 18.33 7.58
CA GLY A 134 -26.69 17.64 8.70
C GLY A 134 -26.38 16.18 8.34
N PHE A 135 -27.32 15.49 7.69
CA PHE A 135 -27.13 14.11 7.24
C PHE A 135 -26.00 14.00 6.23
N MET A 136 -25.93 14.91 5.25
CA MET A 136 -24.79 14.97 4.31
C MET A 136 -23.45 15.17 5.02
N LYS A 137 -23.38 16.05 6.02
CA LYS A 137 -22.16 16.25 6.81
C LYS A 137 -21.76 15.01 7.59
N LEU A 138 -22.73 14.30 8.17
CA LEU A 138 -22.51 13.02 8.85
C LEU A 138 -21.97 11.96 7.88
N LEU A 139 -22.56 11.83 6.69
CA LEU A 139 -22.10 10.89 5.66
C LEU A 139 -20.68 11.20 5.16
N LEU A 140 -20.28 12.47 5.13
CA LEU A 140 -18.95 12.93 4.73
C LEU A 140 -17.90 12.90 5.87
N SER A 141 -18.26 12.39 7.04
CA SER A 141 -17.35 12.25 8.18
C SER A 141 -16.58 10.91 8.11
N PRO A 142 -15.25 10.90 7.90
CA PRO A 142 -14.48 9.66 7.87
C PRO A 142 -14.46 8.95 9.22
N GLU A 143 -14.62 9.67 10.33
CA GLU A 143 -14.65 9.08 11.67
C GLU A 143 -15.92 8.28 11.94
N VAL A 144 -17.05 8.73 11.40
CA VAL A 144 -18.37 8.12 11.66
C VAL A 144 -18.79 7.17 10.54
N ASN A 145 -18.53 7.57 9.28
CA ASN A 145 -19.04 6.90 8.09
C ASN A 145 -17.93 6.40 7.15
N SER A 146 -16.78 6.03 7.73
CA SER A 146 -15.71 5.35 7.00
C SER A 146 -16.24 4.19 6.17
N ILE A 147 -15.70 4.05 4.96
CA ILE A 147 -15.86 2.86 4.11
C ILE A 147 -15.32 1.58 4.75
N LEU A 148 -14.30 1.68 5.61
CA LEU A 148 -13.73 0.53 6.31
C LEU A 148 -14.44 0.26 7.63
N LYS A 149 -14.46 -1.01 8.03
CA LYS A 149 -14.80 -1.44 9.39
C LYS A 149 -13.84 -0.81 10.43
N PRO A 150 -14.22 -0.72 11.72
CA PRO A 150 -13.31 -0.31 12.78
C PRO A 150 -12.09 -1.23 12.80
N LYS A 151 -10.96 -0.69 13.24
CA LYS A 151 -9.73 -1.48 13.34
C LYS A 151 -9.83 -2.48 14.49
N GLU A 152 -10.29 -3.68 14.16
CA GLU A 152 -10.31 -4.82 15.07
C GLU A 152 -9.52 -5.98 14.48
N LYS A 153 -8.73 -6.65 15.33
CA LYS A 153 -8.03 -7.87 14.95
C LYS A 153 -9.08 -8.99 14.91
N SER A 154 -9.30 -9.57 13.74
CA SER A 154 -10.41 -10.50 13.48
C SER A 154 -9.95 -11.89 13.04
N HIS A 155 -8.73 -12.02 12.54
CA HIS A 155 -8.20 -13.29 12.09
C HIS A 155 -7.70 -14.16 13.25
N ASP A 156 -7.79 -15.48 13.09
CA ASP A 156 -7.03 -16.41 13.94
C ASP A 156 -5.53 -16.16 13.74
N MET A 157 -4.80 -15.88 14.82
CA MET A 157 -3.37 -15.57 14.83
C MET A 157 -2.53 -16.71 15.43
N THR A 158 -3.14 -17.87 15.68
CA THR A 158 -2.52 -19.04 16.31
C THR A 158 -1.91 -20.04 15.33
N GLN A 159 -2.07 -19.81 14.02
CA GLN A 159 -1.51 -20.66 12.96
C GLN A 159 -0.04 -20.31 12.65
N PRO A 160 0.74 -21.19 12.00
CA PRO A 160 2.13 -20.92 11.61
C PRO A 160 2.34 -19.62 10.83
N LEU A 161 3.51 -18.97 10.96
CA LEU A 161 3.83 -17.74 10.20
C LEU A 161 3.65 -17.90 8.68
N SER A 162 3.89 -19.08 8.11
CA SER A 162 3.67 -19.38 6.70
C SER A 162 2.20 -19.25 6.28
N HIS A 163 1.25 -19.19 7.21
CA HIS A 163 -0.18 -19.05 6.92
C HIS A 163 -0.63 -17.58 6.75
N TYR A 164 0.29 -16.61 6.86
CA TYR A 164 -0.03 -15.19 6.80
C TYR A 164 0.81 -14.46 5.77
N TYR A 165 0.19 -13.56 5.00
CA TYR A 165 0.90 -12.48 4.34
C TYR A 165 1.44 -11.50 5.38
N VAL A 166 2.65 -10.99 5.14
CA VAL A 166 3.38 -10.14 6.08
C VAL A 166 3.78 -8.83 5.41
N HIS A 167 3.47 -7.70 6.05
CA HIS A 167 3.80 -6.38 5.53
C HIS A 167 5.32 -6.19 5.51
N THR A 168 5.90 -6.12 4.32
CA THR A 168 7.34 -6.28 4.10
C THR A 168 7.96 -5.07 3.40
N SER A 169 9.00 -4.49 4.00
CA SER A 169 9.79 -3.41 3.39
C SER A 169 11.08 -3.96 2.78
N HIS A 170 11.39 -3.52 1.56
CA HIS A 170 12.68 -3.75 0.89
C HIS A 170 13.64 -2.59 1.13
N ASN A 171 14.91 -2.89 1.40
CA ASN A 171 15.99 -1.92 1.68
C ASN A 171 15.53 -0.78 2.59
N SER A 172 14.96 -1.15 3.74
CA SER A 172 14.18 -0.28 4.64
C SER A 172 14.92 0.94 5.18
N TYR A 173 16.23 1.00 5.00
CA TYR A 173 17.09 2.10 5.41
C TYR A 173 17.19 3.24 4.38
N LEU A 174 16.78 3.02 3.12
CA LEU A 174 16.93 4.00 2.03
C LEU A 174 15.88 5.11 2.10
N THR A 175 16.33 6.37 1.94
CA THR A 175 15.43 7.54 1.89
C THR A 175 14.95 7.90 0.48
N GLY A 176 15.42 7.18 -0.55
CA GLY A 176 15.12 7.47 -1.95
C GLY A 176 15.66 6.38 -2.87
N ASN A 177 16.28 6.78 -3.99
CA ASN A 177 16.81 5.88 -5.02
C ASN A 177 17.91 4.92 -4.50
N GLN A 178 18.11 3.82 -5.21
CA GLN A 178 19.02 2.74 -4.82
C GLN A 178 20.50 3.12 -4.95
N LEU A 179 20.87 4.14 -5.73
CA LEU A 179 22.28 4.38 -6.09
C LEU A 179 22.96 5.49 -5.29
N THR A 180 22.25 6.54 -4.91
CA THR A 180 22.86 7.80 -4.42
C THR A 180 22.16 8.38 -3.21
N SER A 181 21.01 7.82 -2.82
CA SER A 181 20.25 8.36 -1.69
C SER A 181 20.95 8.11 -0.35
N LYS A 182 20.50 8.80 0.70
CA LYS A 182 21.02 8.60 2.05
C LYS A 182 20.34 7.38 2.69
N CYS A 183 21.08 6.69 3.55
CA CYS A 183 20.54 5.70 4.47
C CYS A 183 20.26 6.37 5.83
N SER A 184 19.13 6.05 6.46
CA SER A 184 18.79 6.55 7.80
C SER A 184 17.78 5.66 8.51
N THR A 185 17.55 5.93 9.80
CA THR A 185 16.53 5.24 10.60
C THR A 185 15.10 5.73 10.31
N ALA A 186 14.93 6.90 9.68
CA ALA A 186 13.60 7.49 9.49
C ALA A 186 12.64 6.63 8.65
N PRO A 187 13.04 6.00 7.51
CA PRO A 187 12.14 5.12 6.76
C PRO A 187 11.84 3.82 7.51
N ILE A 188 12.75 3.33 8.36
CA ILE A 188 12.50 2.18 9.25
C ILE A 188 11.39 2.51 10.26
N ILE A 189 11.49 3.68 10.91
CA ILE A 189 10.49 4.16 11.86
C ILE A 189 9.13 4.36 11.16
N ASP A 190 9.13 4.99 9.98
CA ASP A 190 7.92 5.20 9.17
C ASP A 190 7.26 3.87 8.78
N ALA A 191 8.05 2.88 8.37
CA ALA A 191 7.55 1.55 8.05
C ALA A 191 6.88 0.88 9.28
N LEU A 192 7.58 0.82 10.42
CA LEU A 192 7.07 0.16 11.64
C LEU A 192 5.82 0.85 12.19
N THR A 193 5.78 2.19 12.18
CA THR A 193 4.61 2.98 12.63
C THR A 193 3.40 2.82 11.70
N GLN A 194 3.62 2.45 10.43
CA GLN A 194 2.57 2.09 9.48
C GLN A 194 2.21 0.59 9.50
N GLY A 195 2.66 -0.17 10.49
CA GLY A 195 2.32 -1.59 10.66
C GLY A 195 3.16 -2.55 9.80
N CYS A 196 4.24 -2.08 9.15
CA CYS A 196 5.21 -2.98 8.51
C CYS A 196 5.85 -3.89 9.56
N ARG A 197 6.04 -5.18 9.24
CA ARG A 197 6.54 -6.22 10.16
C ARG A 197 7.88 -6.81 9.73
N VAL A 198 8.36 -6.53 8.51
CA VAL A 198 9.67 -6.98 8.04
C VAL A 198 10.54 -5.78 7.66
N ILE A 199 11.70 -5.68 8.30
CA ILE A 199 12.71 -4.63 8.07
C ILE A 199 13.99 -5.26 7.55
N GLU A 200 14.49 -4.74 6.44
CA GLU A 200 15.72 -5.23 5.80
C GLU A 200 16.92 -4.33 6.11
N LEU A 201 18.06 -4.94 6.45
CA LEU A 201 19.33 -4.25 6.73
C LEU A 201 20.50 -4.92 6.01
N ASP A 202 21.10 -4.20 5.07
CA ASP A 202 22.29 -4.66 4.36
C ASP A 202 23.54 -4.24 5.11
N CYS A 203 24.21 -5.20 5.74
CA CYS A 203 25.26 -4.95 6.71
C CYS A 203 26.65 -5.07 6.07
N TRP A 204 27.40 -3.97 6.06
CA TRP A 204 28.73 -3.88 5.45
C TRP A 204 29.77 -3.32 6.41
N GLU A 205 31.02 -3.70 6.19
CA GLU A 205 32.17 -3.09 6.84
C GLU A 205 32.56 -1.76 6.17
N ARG A 206 32.68 -0.68 6.98
CA ARG A 206 33.31 0.58 6.56
C ARG A 206 34.17 1.17 7.66
N ARG A 207 35.49 1.23 7.43
CA ARG A 207 36.49 1.81 8.35
C ARG A 207 36.47 1.12 9.73
N GLY A 208 36.46 -0.20 9.73
CA GLY A 208 36.41 -1.08 10.90
C GLY A 208 35.09 -1.05 11.67
N LYS A 209 33.99 -0.58 11.07
CA LYS A 209 32.69 -0.42 11.73
C LYS A 209 31.55 -0.99 10.89
N ILE A 210 30.55 -1.54 11.57
CA ILE A 210 29.33 -2.07 10.95
C ILE A 210 28.44 -0.89 10.49
N LYS A 211 28.11 -0.88 9.21
CA LYS A 211 27.24 0.10 8.57
C LYS A 211 26.11 -0.58 7.82
N VAL A 212 25.01 0.16 7.66
CA VAL A 212 23.91 -0.23 6.79
C VAL A 212 23.89 0.71 5.59
N LEU A 213 23.97 0.13 4.39
CA LEU A 213 23.94 0.82 3.09
C LEU A 213 23.76 -0.19 1.96
N HIS A 214 23.40 0.32 0.78
CA HIS A 214 23.35 -0.49 -0.42
C HIS A 214 24.76 -0.66 -1.00
N GLY A 215 25.25 -1.91 -1.03
CA GLY A 215 26.60 -2.28 -1.46
C GLY A 215 27.00 -1.73 -2.83
N GLY A 216 28.27 -1.33 -2.98
CA GLY A 216 28.89 -0.74 -4.20
C GLY A 216 28.10 0.35 -4.92
N THR A 217 27.24 1.04 -4.17
CA THR A 217 26.61 2.29 -4.60
C THR A 217 27.24 3.49 -3.91
N LEU A 218 26.76 4.69 -4.26
CA LEU A 218 27.12 5.96 -3.62
C LEU A 218 26.20 6.33 -2.46
N THR A 219 25.39 5.38 -1.97
CA THR A 219 24.49 5.63 -0.85
C THR A 219 25.27 5.97 0.42
N LYS A 220 24.79 6.98 1.16
CA LYS A 220 25.45 7.43 2.40
C LYS A 220 25.04 6.53 3.57
N PRO A 221 25.96 5.83 4.25
CA PRO A 221 25.62 4.80 5.23
C PRO A 221 25.01 5.35 6.53
N VAL A 222 24.25 4.50 7.23
CA VAL A 222 23.80 4.67 8.62
C VAL A 222 24.47 3.63 9.53
N LYS A 223 24.55 3.89 10.85
CA LYS A 223 25.13 2.90 11.79
C LYS A 223 24.14 1.77 12.02
N PHE A 224 24.64 0.54 12.04
CA PHE A 224 23.84 -0.65 12.37
C PHE A 224 23.18 -0.53 13.76
N SER A 225 23.93 -0.14 14.78
CA SER A 225 23.39 0.03 16.14
C SER A 225 22.30 1.10 16.25
N ASP A 226 22.32 2.13 15.40
CA ASP A 226 21.24 3.14 15.37
C ASP A 226 19.97 2.53 14.74
N CYS A 227 20.10 1.68 13.71
CA CYS A 227 18.98 0.93 13.14
C CYS A 227 18.35 -0.04 14.15
N ILE A 228 19.16 -0.84 14.86
CA ILE A 228 18.65 -1.80 15.85
C ILE A 228 17.92 -1.08 17.00
N LYS A 229 18.40 0.09 17.44
CA LYS A 229 17.70 0.93 18.44
C LYS A 229 16.36 1.43 17.91
N ALA A 230 16.33 1.97 16.69
CA ALA A 230 15.10 2.44 16.08
C ALA A 230 14.08 1.31 15.93
N ILE A 231 14.51 0.09 15.57
CA ILE A 231 13.64 -1.08 15.53
C ILE A 231 13.11 -1.40 16.93
N LYS A 232 13.97 -1.47 17.95
CA LYS A 232 13.55 -1.71 19.34
C LYS A 232 12.46 -0.74 19.81
N GLU A 233 12.66 0.55 19.55
CA GLU A 233 11.78 1.62 20.03
C GLU A 233 10.41 1.63 19.32
N HIS A 234 10.35 1.12 18.09
CA HIS A 234 9.16 1.25 17.24
C HIS A 234 8.52 -0.07 16.81
N ALA A 235 9.15 -1.22 17.09
CA ALA A 235 8.71 -2.53 16.64
C ALA A 235 7.24 -2.77 16.97
N PHE A 236 6.81 -2.42 18.18
CA PHE A 236 5.47 -2.75 18.68
C PHE A 236 4.52 -1.56 18.82
N VAL A 237 4.81 -0.43 18.16
CA VAL A 237 3.95 0.78 18.23
C VAL A 237 2.62 0.58 17.51
N ALA A 238 2.64 -0.05 16.34
CA ALA A 238 1.43 -0.27 15.52
C ALA A 238 0.78 -1.65 15.74
N SER A 239 1.52 -2.61 16.27
CA SER A 239 1.09 -4.01 16.40
C SER A 239 1.98 -4.75 17.40
N ASP A 240 1.39 -5.62 18.22
CA ASP A 240 2.13 -6.45 19.19
C ASP A 240 2.72 -7.71 18.55
N TYR A 241 2.32 -8.04 17.32
CA TYR A 241 2.81 -9.22 16.59
C TYR A 241 4.26 -9.06 16.16
N PRO A 242 4.99 -10.18 15.95
CA PRO A 242 6.43 -10.18 15.76
C PRO A 242 6.93 -9.24 14.66
N VAL A 243 8.16 -8.78 14.82
CA VAL A 243 8.91 -8.06 13.78
C VAL A 243 10.07 -8.93 13.31
N ILE A 244 10.24 -9.06 12.00
CA ILE A 244 11.34 -9.80 11.38
C ILE A 244 12.39 -8.80 10.90
N ILE A 245 13.64 -8.99 11.31
CA ILE A 245 14.79 -8.28 10.76
C ILE A 245 15.48 -9.22 9.77
N THR A 246 15.43 -8.86 8.49
CA THR A 246 16.13 -9.56 7.42
C THR A 246 17.52 -8.95 7.26
N ILE A 247 18.57 -9.75 7.47
CA ILE A 247 19.96 -9.28 7.38
C ILE A 247 20.62 -9.80 6.10
N GLU A 248 21.04 -8.89 5.22
CA GLU A 248 22.01 -9.21 4.16
C GLU A 248 23.42 -9.02 4.72
N ASN A 249 24.12 -10.12 4.97
CA ASN A 249 25.36 -10.10 5.75
C ASN A 249 26.61 -10.10 4.85
N HIS A 250 27.27 -8.94 4.74
CA HIS A 250 28.56 -8.77 4.07
C HIS A 250 29.71 -8.54 5.05
N LEU A 251 29.53 -8.92 6.33
CA LEU A 251 30.50 -8.63 7.38
C LEU A 251 31.58 -9.70 7.45
N PRO A 252 32.86 -9.32 7.65
CA PRO A 252 33.89 -10.27 8.03
C PRO A 252 33.59 -10.87 9.42
N GLU A 253 34.15 -12.05 9.68
CA GLU A 253 33.91 -12.88 10.88
C GLU A 253 33.85 -12.07 12.19
N LYS A 254 34.88 -11.26 12.47
CA LYS A 254 34.95 -10.44 13.69
C LYS A 254 33.76 -9.48 13.85
N LEU A 255 33.28 -8.92 12.74
CA LEU A 255 32.16 -7.98 12.75
C LEU A 255 30.81 -8.70 12.76
N GLN A 256 30.72 -9.96 12.33
CA GLN A 256 29.52 -10.77 12.52
C GLN A 256 29.30 -11.07 14.02
N ILE A 257 30.37 -11.44 14.73
CA ILE A 257 30.33 -11.65 16.19
C ILE A 257 29.90 -10.35 16.90
N GLU A 258 30.46 -9.20 16.48
CA GLU A 258 30.06 -7.89 16.99
C GLU A 258 28.60 -7.54 16.65
N ALA A 259 28.12 -7.85 15.45
CA ALA A 259 26.72 -7.62 15.06
C ALA A 259 25.76 -8.45 15.92
N ALA A 260 26.06 -9.74 16.12
CA ALA A 260 25.28 -10.62 16.97
C ALA A 260 25.24 -10.11 18.42
N LYS A 261 26.38 -9.66 18.95
CA LYS A 261 26.46 -9.03 20.26
C LYS A 261 25.61 -7.75 20.35
N ILE A 262 25.71 -6.86 19.36
CA ILE A 262 24.92 -5.62 19.30
C ILE A 262 23.42 -5.92 19.34
N MET A 263 22.95 -6.92 18.57
CA MET A 263 21.54 -7.31 18.57
C MET A 263 21.12 -7.87 19.94
N LYS A 264 21.91 -8.77 20.54
CA LYS A 264 21.64 -9.30 21.89
C LYS A 264 21.60 -8.19 22.94
N ASP A 265 22.59 -7.31 22.96
CA ASP A 265 22.72 -6.22 23.94
C ASP A 265 21.59 -5.19 23.81
N ILE A 266 21.21 -4.80 22.59
CA ILE A 266 20.19 -3.78 22.37
C ILE A 266 18.79 -4.36 22.52
N LEU A 267 18.47 -5.46 21.82
CA LEU A 267 17.13 -6.00 21.77
C LEU A 267 16.75 -6.74 23.07
N GLY A 268 17.73 -7.35 23.76
CA GLY A 268 17.51 -8.07 25.02
C GLY A 268 16.42 -9.12 24.89
N GLU A 269 15.50 -9.15 25.84
CA GLU A 269 14.36 -10.10 25.90
C GLU A 269 13.40 -10.04 24.70
N LEU A 270 13.45 -8.97 23.90
CA LEU A 270 12.64 -8.88 22.68
C LEU A 270 13.21 -9.78 21.57
N LEU A 271 14.52 -10.04 21.55
CA LEU A 271 15.13 -10.91 20.55
C LEU A 271 14.72 -12.36 20.78
N PHE A 272 14.12 -12.97 19.75
CA PHE A 272 13.87 -14.40 19.74
C PHE A 272 15.14 -15.13 19.32
N ILE A 273 15.55 -16.11 20.13
CA ILE A 273 16.71 -16.98 19.87
C ILE A 273 16.17 -18.42 19.90
N PRO A 274 16.08 -19.11 18.75
CA PRO A 274 15.55 -20.47 18.70
C PRO A 274 16.53 -21.47 19.32
N SER A 275 16.02 -22.60 19.79
CA SER A 275 16.88 -23.71 20.23
C SER A 275 17.61 -24.33 19.01
N PRO A 276 18.73 -25.05 19.22
CA PRO A 276 19.46 -25.68 18.12
C PRO A 276 18.61 -26.66 17.28
N GLU A 277 17.62 -27.32 17.88
CA GLU A 277 16.74 -28.28 17.19
C GLU A 277 15.67 -27.60 16.32
N GLU A 278 15.35 -26.35 16.64
CA GLU A 278 14.39 -25.47 15.97
C GLU A 278 15.02 -24.67 14.81
N ARG A 279 16.25 -25.00 14.41
CA ARG A 279 17.01 -24.27 13.38
C ARG A 279 17.42 -25.14 12.19
N PRO A 280 16.75 -25.03 11.02
CA PRO A 280 15.42 -24.46 10.81
C PRO A 280 14.33 -25.29 11.52
N PRO A 281 13.15 -24.71 11.81
CA PRO A 281 12.09 -25.44 12.50
C PRO A 281 11.40 -26.44 11.56
N LEU A 282 10.68 -27.42 12.12
CA LEU A 282 9.80 -28.30 11.33
C LEU A 282 8.62 -27.49 10.74
N GLU A 283 8.08 -26.58 11.55
CA GLU A 283 7.00 -25.66 11.20
C GLU A 283 7.25 -24.33 11.91
N PHE A 284 6.90 -23.21 11.28
CA PHE A 284 7.03 -21.91 11.93
C PHE A 284 6.06 -21.77 13.10
N LEU A 285 6.53 -21.16 14.19
CA LEU A 285 5.68 -20.69 15.29
C LEU A 285 4.68 -19.67 14.77
N SER A 286 3.58 -19.49 15.50
CA SER A 286 2.53 -18.55 15.12
C SER A 286 2.84 -17.10 15.47
N PRO A 287 2.20 -16.12 14.80
CA PRO A 287 2.26 -14.72 15.23
C PRO A 287 1.88 -14.53 16.71
N GLU A 288 0.90 -15.29 17.21
CA GLU A 288 0.48 -15.25 18.61
C GLU A 288 1.57 -15.77 19.56
N ALA A 289 2.22 -16.90 19.24
CA ALA A 289 3.30 -17.47 20.05
C ALA A 289 4.55 -16.57 20.10
N LEU A 290 4.76 -15.77 19.06
CA LEU A 290 5.90 -14.86 18.89
C LEU A 290 5.56 -13.39 19.23
N LYS A 291 4.43 -13.14 19.90
CA LYS A 291 4.01 -11.79 20.27
C LYS A 291 5.08 -11.07 21.12
N GLY A 292 5.36 -9.82 20.77
CA GLY A 292 6.40 -9.01 21.41
C GLY A 292 7.84 -9.44 21.09
N LYS A 293 8.04 -10.34 20.11
CA LYS A 293 9.37 -10.82 19.72
C LYS A 293 9.88 -10.22 18.40
N ILE A 294 11.20 -10.12 18.32
CA ILE A 294 11.97 -9.70 17.15
C ILE A 294 12.77 -10.90 16.67
N ILE A 295 12.57 -11.28 15.41
CA ILE A 295 13.09 -12.50 14.80
C ILE A 295 14.17 -12.11 13.80
N ILE A 296 15.26 -12.88 13.72
CA ILE A 296 16.27 -12.68 12.67
C ILE A 296 16.04 -13.69 11.53
N SER A 297 15.96 -13.15 10.32
CA SER A 297 15.99 -13.89 9.06
C SER A 297 17.32 -13.60 8.38
N ASP A 298 17.91 -14.60 7.75
CA ASP A 298 18.96 -14.36 6.79
C ASP A 298 18.37 -13.78 5.49
N LYS A 299 19.21 -13.12 4.71
CA LYS A 299 19.00 -12.88 3.29
C LYS A 299 20.22 -13.43 2.58
N PRO A 300 20.05 -14.41 1.68
CA PRO A 300 21.15 -14.88 0.89
C PRO A 300 21.67 -13.76 0.01
N LEU A 301 22.96 -13.79 -0.34
CA LEU A 301 23.51 -12.87 -1.32
C LEU A 301 22.69 -12.95 -2.61
N ARG A 302 22.34 -11.78 -3.13
CA ARG A 302 21.54 -11.68 -4.36
C ARG A 302 22.28 -12.39 -5.51
N GLU A 303 21.53 -13.06 -6.37
CA GLU A 303 22.09 -13.44 -7.66
C GLU A 303 22.39 -12.17 -8.47
N PRO A 304 23.44 -12.19 -9.30
CA PRO A 304 23.72 -11.14 -10.28
C PRO A 304 22.46 -10.72 -11.04
N ALA A 305 22.28 -9.42 -11.27
CA ALA A 305 21.20 -8.92 -12.12
C ALA A 305 21.28 -9.49 -13.55
N GLU A 306 22.46 -9.86 -14.05
CA GLU A 306 22.67 -10.56 -15.31
C GLU A 306 21.98 -11.93 -15.28
N GLU A 307 22.19 -12.73 -14.24
CA GLU A 307 21.53 -14.03 -14.08
C GLU A 307 20.01 -13.87 -13.98
N GLN A 308 19.53 -12.85 -13.25
CA GLN A 308 18.10 -12.52 -13.20
C GLN A 308 17.53 -12.14 -14.58
N VAL A 309 18.30 -11.44 -15.44
CA VAL A 309 17.93 -11.15 -16.84
C VAL A 309 17.96 -12.40 -17.71
N GLU A 310 18.92 -13.30 -17.49
CA GLU A 310 19.01 -14.55 -18.25
C GLU A 310 17.85 -15.50 -17.96
N GLU A 311 17.38 -15.54 -16.71
CA GLU A 311 16.26 -16.38 -16.28
C GLU A 311 14.91 -15.93 -16.82
N ASP A 312 14.68 -14.62 -16.93
CA ASP A 312 13.48 -14.06 -17.56
C ASP A 312 13.80 -12.81 -18.40
N PRO A 313 14.33 -13.00 -19.63
CA PRO A 313 14.67 -11.89 -20.51
C PRO A 313 13.47 -11.03 -20.87
N GLU A 314 12.31 -11.65 -21.05
CA GLU A 314 11.07 -10.97 -21.44
C GLU A 314 10.56 -10.11 -20.29
N GLY A 315 10.46 -10.67 -19.08
CA GLY A 315 10.03 -9.93 -17.89
C GLY A 315 11.01 -8.87 -17.44
N ALA A 316 12.32 -9.07 -17.64
CA ALA A 316 13.34 -8.05 -17.38
C ALA A 316 13.22 -6.86 -18.35
N VAL A 317 12.94 -7.11 -19.64
CA VAL A 317 12.67 -6.07 -20.63
C VAL A 317 11.38 -5.32 -20.30
N GLU A 318 10.29 -6.04 -20.04
CA GLU A 318 9.02 -5.45 -19.60
C GLU A 318 9.23 -4.55 -18.38
N THR A 319 9.97 -5.04 -17.39
CA THR A 319 10.27 -4.27 -16.18
C THR A 319 11.08 -3.02 -16.50
N ALA A 320 12.13 -3.12 -17.31
CA ALA A 320 12.93 -1.96 -17.70
C ALA A 320 12.12 -0.90 -18.45
N GLU A 321 11.21 -1.32 -19.35
CA GLU A 321 10.30 -0.42 -20.05
C GLU A 321 9.36 0.29 -19.07
N THR A 322 8.78 -0.44 -18.10
CA THR A 322 7.92 0.19 -17.07
C THR A 322 8.65 1.22 -16.20
N VAL A 323 9.94 1.00 -15.90
CA VAL A 323 10.77 1.93 -15.11
C VAL A 323 11.09 3.20 -15.91
N ILE A 324 11.40 3.06 -17.20
CA ILE A 324 11.72 4.20 -18.08
C ILE A 324 10.49 5.07 -18.33
N HIS A 325 9.29 4.49 -18.31
CA HIS A 325 8.07 5.18 -18.71
C HIS A 325 7.34 5.95 -17.59
N ARG A 326 7.96 6.12 -16.41
CA ARG A 326 7.48 6.93 -15.26
C ARG A 326 6.06 7.49 -15.40
N GLY A 327 5.05 6.65 -15.20
CA GLY A 327 3.67 7.11 -15.17
C GLY A 327 2.74 6.17 -15.90
N ASP A 328 1.94 5.47 -15.10
CA ASP A 328 0.76 4.73 -15.51
C ASP A 328 1.01 3.36 -16.15
N SER A 329 0.94 2.30 -15.33
CA SER A 329 0.49 0.96 -15.77
C SER A 329 -1.01 0.98 -16.16
N SER A 330 -1.44 2.01 -16.87
CA SER A 330 -2.71 2.03 -17.58
C SER A 330 -2.45 1.43 -18.97
N PRO A 331 -3.23 0.43 -19.40
CA PRO A 331 -3.24 0.03 -20.82
C PRO A 331 -3.78 1.15 -21.74
N GLU A 332 -4.20 2.31 -21.21
CA GLU A 332 -4.48 3.52 -21.99
C GLU A 332 -3.22 4.40 -22.09
N VAL A 333 -2.24 3.99 -22.88
CA VAL A 333 -1.18 4.89 -23.36
C VAL A 333 -1.60 5.39 -24.74
N ASP A 334 -1.64 6.72 -24.92
CA ASP A 334 -1.87 7.35 -26.23
C ASP A 334 -0.86 6.79 -27.26
N PRO A 335 -1.30 6.12 -28.35
CA PRO A 335 -0.42 5.48 -29.33
C PRO A 335 0.50 6.44 -30.09
N LYS A 336 0.43 7.77 -29.83
CA LYS A 336 1.24 8.79 -30.51
C LYS A 336 2.66 8.98 -29.97
N HIS A 337 3.01 8.44 -28.81
CA HIS A 337 4.39 8.55 -28.29
C HIS A 337 5.18 7.25 -28.55
N ARG A 338 6.12 7.30 -29.51
CA ARG A 338 7.08 6.21 -29.73
C ARG A 338 8.04 6.14 -28.54
N HIS A 339 7.88 5.13 -27.71
CA HIS A 339 8.73 4.88 -26.56
C HIS A 339 10.09 4.27 -26.99
N PRO A 340 11.20 4.63 -26.32
CA PRO A 340 12.48 3.97 -26.54
C PRO A 340 12.39 2.51 -26.08
N LYS A 341 12.47 1.56 -27.02
CA LYS A 341 12.54 0.13 -26.71
C LYS A 341 13.89 -0.19 -26.07
N VAL A 342 13.87 -0.94 -24.98
CA VAL A 342 15.09 -1.48 -24.39
C VAL A 342 15.29 -2.90 -24.90
N ASP A 343 16.44 -3.16 -25.53
CA ASP A 343 16.80 -4.52 -25.92
C ASP A 343 17.55 -5.27 -24.82
N LYS A 344 17.47 -6.61 -24.85
CA LYS A 344 18.12 -7.52 -23.90
C LYS A 344 19.62 -7.25 -23.74
N LYS A 345 20.35 -7.01 -24.83
CA LYS A 345 21.81 -6.80 -24.78
C LYS A 345 22.16 -5.51 -24.04
N THR A 346 21.31 -4.49 -24.17
CA THR A 346 21.48 -3.24 -23.42
C THR A 346 21.27 -3.47 -21.92
N LEU A 347 20.26 -4.27 -21.52
CA LEU A 347 20.05 -4.63 -20.11
C LEU A 347 21.18 -5.47 -19.54
N GLU A 348 21.64 -6.50 -20.26
CA GLU A 348 22.78 -7.32 -19.86
C GLU A 348 24.04 -6.46 -19.65
N LYS A 349 24.29 -5.48 -20.53
CA LYS A 349 25.42 -4.54 -20.36
C LYS A 349 25.28 -3.67 -19.11
N VAL A 350 24.07 -3.19 -18.82
CA VAL A 350 23.81 -2.36 -17.63
C VAL A 350 23.94 -3.20 -16.36
N ALA A 351 23.43 -4.44 -16.36
CA ALA A 351 23.58 -5.41 -15.29
C ALA A 351 25.07 -5.71 -15.01
N LYS A 352 25.85 -6.04 -16.04
CA LYS A 352 27.32 -6.23 -15.95
C LYS A 352 28.04 -5.02 -15.36
N ALA A 353 27.69 -3.83 -15.85
CA ALA A 353 28.30 -2.59 -15.37
C ALA A 353 27.93 -2.25 -13.93
N TYR A 354 26.77 -2.73 -13.46
CA TYR A 354 26.32 -2.61 -12.08
C TYR A 354 27.04 -3.62 -11.17
N GLU A 355 27.12 -4.88 -11.58
CA GLU A 355 27.75 -5.97 -10.80
C GLU A 355 29.26 -5.84 -10.66
N SER A 356 29.96 -5.40 -11.70
CA SER A 356 31.40 -5.15 -11.63
C SER A 356 31.79 -4.11 -10.56
N ALA A 357 30.84 -3.33 -10.04
CA ALA A 357 31.04 -2.43 -8.91
C ALA A 357 30.88 -3.11 -7.53
N THR A 358 30.38 -4.35 -7.48
CA THR A 358 30.06 -5.15 -6.27
C THR A 358 30.31 -6.64 -6.50
N PRO A 359 31.53 -7.16 -6.31
CA PRO A 359 31.68 -8.60 -6.17
C PRO A 359 31.01 -9.04 -4.87
N ASP A 360 29.87 -9.72 -4.98
CA ASP A 360 29.22 -10.36 -3.84
C ASP A 360 30.08 -11.58 -3.44
N VAL A 361 30.83 -11.44 -2.35
CA VAL A 361 31.69 -12.50 -1.83
C VAL A 361 30.94 -13.19 -0.71
N GLU A 362 30.69 -14.48 -0.87
CA GLU A 362 30.07 -15.27 0.18
C GLU A 362 31.03 -15.46 1.36
N ILE A 363 30.65 -14.91 2.51
CA ILE A 363 31.37 -15.06 3.77
C ILE A 363 30.57 -16.02 4.65
N PRO A 364 31.17 -17.16 5.08
CA PRO A 364 30.50 -18.07 5.99
C PRO A 364 30.01 -17.38 7.27
N LEU A 365 28.83 -17.78 7.75
CA LEU A 365 28.27 -17.23 8.96
C LEU A 365 29.01 -17.78 10.20
N THR A 366 29.34 -16.90 11.13
CA THR A 366 29.83 -17.26 12.47
C THR A 366 28.75 -17.97 13.28
N GLN A 367 29.15 -18.82 14.22
CA GLN A 367 28.20 -19.53 15.08
C GLN A 367 27.32 -18.54 15.86
N GLU A 368 27.89 -17.45 16.36
CA GLU A 368 27.18 -16.43 17.12
C GLU A 368 26.07 -15.75 16.33
N PHE A 369 26.25 -15.63 15.00
CA PHE A 369 25.25 -15.07 14.10
C PHE A 369 24.23 -16.13 13.68
N GLN A 370 24.69 -17.34 13.35
CA GLN A 370 23.81 -18.49 13.09
C GLN A 370 22.87 -18.73 14.28
N ASP A 371 23.35 -18.52 15.50
CA ASP A 371 22.59 -18.62 16.75
C ASP A 371 21.37 -17.71 16.85
N LEU A 372 21.29 -16.69 16.02
CA LEU A 372 20.15 -15.77 16.01
C LEU A 372 19.11 -16.12 14.94
N LEU A 373 19.47 -16.92 13.94
CA LEU A 373 18.62 -17.21 12.80
C LEU A 373 17.48 -18.15 13.17
N TYR A 374 16.26 -17.75 12.79
CA TYR A 374 15.06 -18.57 12.88
C TYR A 374 14.44 -18.84 11.50
N ILE A 375 14.37 -17.82 10.65
CA ILE A 375 13.94 -17.98 9.26
C ILE A 375 15.19 -18.14 8.40
N HIS A 376 15.32 -19.32 7.80
CA HIS A 376 16.39 -19.66 6.88
C HIS A 376 15.93 -19.52 5.45
N CYS A 377 16.75 -18.90 4.62
CA CYS A 377 16.45 -18.68 3.23
C CYS A 377 17.20 -19.66 2.34
N GLU A 378 16.47 -20.23 1.41
CA GLU A 378 17.04 -20.96 0.29
C GLU A 378 17.34 -20.00 -0.86
N LYS A 379 18.48 -20.19 -1.51
CA LYS A 379 18.88 -19.45 -2.71
C LYS A 379 18.24 -20.02 -3.97
N PRO A 380 18.03 -19.21 -5.01
CA PRO A 380 17.58 -19.73 -6.30
C PRO A 380 18.52 -20.79 -6.88
N SER A 381 19.84 -20.66 -6.72
CA SER A 381 20.83 -21.68 -7.11
C SER A 381 20.58 -23.04 -6.43
N GLU A 382 20.31 -23.05 -5.12
CA GLU A 382 20.00 -24.25 -4.34
C GLU A 382 18.67 -24.88 -4.79
N MET A 383 17.68 -24.06 -5.14
CA MET A 383 16.40 -24.52 -5.71
C MET A 383 16.60 -25.15 -7.10
N LYS A 384 17.49 -24.58 -7.93
CA LYS A 384 17.79 -25.11 -9.28
C LYS A 384 18.50 -26.46 -9.22
N GLU A 385 19.41 -26.66 -8.26
CA GLU A 385 20.11 -27.94 -8.09
C GLU A 385 19.16 -29.09 -7.69
N LYS A 386 18.05 -28.76 -7.03
CA LYS A 386 17.00 -29.71 -6.62
C LYS A 386 15.99 -30.04 -7.74
N GLN A 387 16.22 -29.62 -8.99
CA GLN A 387 15.29 -29.84 -10.10
C GLN A 387 14.90 -31.31 -10.28
N VAL A 388 13.64 -31.61 -9.98
CA VAL A 388 12.96 -32.88 -10.27
C VAL A 388 11.65 -32.58 -11.01
N LYS A 389 11.02 -33.61 -11.61
CA LYS A 389 9.64 -33.48 -12.14
C LYS A 389 8.74 -32.75 -11.12
N GLY A 390 8.14 -31.63 -11.53
CA GLY A 390 7.19 -30.83 -10.73
C GLY A 390 7.56 -29.36 -10.53
N GLY A 391 8.83 -28.96 -10.66
CA GLY A 391 9.29 -27.57 -10.48
C GLY A 391 10.41 -27.43 -9.43
N PRO A 392 11.05 -26.26 -9.35
CA PRO A 392 12.22 -26.01 -8.49
C PRO A 392 11.87 -25.80 -7.01
N LEU A 393 10.62 -25.46 -6.68
CA LEU A 393 10.17 -25.25 -5.30
C LEU A 393 9.47 -26.51 -4.79
N LYS A 394 10.07 -27.20 -3.82
CA LYS A 394 9.46 -28.35 -3.14
C LYS A 394 9.46 -28.16 -1.64
N PRO A 395 8.37 -28.51 -0.94
CA PRO A 395 8.39 -28.56 0.51
C PRO A 395 9.38 -29.64 0.97
N GLY A 396 10.37 -29.25 1.75
CA GLY A 396 11.24 -30.17 2.49
C GLY A 396 10.65 -30.52 3.86
N ASP A 397 11.42 -31.24 4.68
CA ASP A 397 11.02 -31.61 6.05
C ASP A 397 11.13 -30.45 7.06
N ARG A 398 11.62 -29.29 6.61
CA ARG A 398 11.88 -28.11 7.44
C ARG A 398 11.23 -26.89 6.81
N ALA A 399 10.69 -26.01 7.63
CA ALA A 399 10.11 -24.76 7.20
C ALA A 399 11.20 -23.72 6.94
N ILE A 400 11.32 -23.31 5.69
CA ILE A 400 12.32 -22.35 5.18
C ILE A 400 11.63 -21.29 4.33
N MET A 401 12.41 -20.33 3.81
CA MET A 401 11.94 -19.26 2.95
C MET A 401 12.60 -19.28 1.57
N ALA A 402 11.81 -19.28 0.49
CA ALA A 402 12.31 -19.01 -0.85
C ALA A 402 12.48 -17.51 -1.05
N ASN A 403 13.67 -17.06 -1.43
CA ASN A 403 13.95 -15.65 -1.69
C ASN A 403 14.21 -15.40 -3.19
N LEU A 404 13.21 -14.87 -3.90
CA LEU A 404 13.21 -14.70 -5.35
C LEU A 404 13.05 -13.23 -5.75
N SER A 405 13.75 -12.80 -6.80
CA SER A 405 13.45 -11.50 -7.43
C SER A 405 12.15 -11.58 -8.24
N GLU A 406 11.53 -10.43 -8.52
CA GLU A 406 10.27 -10.39 -9.28
C GLU A 406 10.33 -11.11 -10.65
N PRO A 407 11.39 -11.06 -11.49
CA PRO A 407 11.40 -11.77 -12.77
C PRO A 407 11.48 -13.29 -12.56
N GLN A 408 12.21 -13.73 -11.54
CA GLN A 408 12.34 -15.15 -11.20
C GLN A 408 11.01 -15.73 -10.73
N LEU A 409 10.32 -15.04 -9.82
CA LEU A 409 8.99 -15.46 -9.39
C LEU A 409 8.00 -15.49 -10.56
N LYS A 410 7.99 -14.47 -11.43
CA LYS A 410 7.16 -14.46 -12.65
C LYS A 410 7.45 -15.66 -13.54
N ASN A 411 8.72 -16.00 -13.75
CA ASN A 411 9.10 -17.18 -14.53
C ASN A 411 8.63 -18.49 -13.87
N PHE A 412 8.74 -18.62 -12.55
CA PHE A 412 8.27 -19.80 -11.82
C PHE A 412 6.75 -19.93 -11.88
N ILE A 413 6.01 -18.82 -11.78
CA ILE A 413 4.56 -18.78 -11.99
C ILE A 413 4.19 -19.20 -13.42
N LYS A 414 4.93 -18.71 -14.43
CA LYS A 414 4.68 -19.04 -15.84
C LYS A 414 4.92 -20.52 -16.15
N THR A 415 5.93 -21.12 -15.53
CA THR A 415 6.41 -22.47 -15.87
C THR A 415 5.91 -23.57 -14.94
N HIS A 416 5.71 -23.27 -13.65
CA HIS A 416 5.40 -24.23 -12.59
C HIS A 416 4.47 -23.65 -11.49
N PRO A 417 3.31 -23.06 -11.82
CA PRO A 417 2.48 -22.33 -10.84
C PRO A 417 1.99 -23.20 -9.67
N GLY A 418 1.70 -24.48 -9.92
CA GLY A 418 1.28 -25.42 -8.87
C GLY A 418 2.36 -25.66 -7.80
N SER A 419 3.63 -25.74 -8.21
CA SER A 419 4.76 -25.93 -7.29
C SER A 419 4.97 -24.70 -6.39
N VAL A 420 4.70 -23.49 -6.89
CA VAL A 420 4.75 -22.25 -6.09
C VAL A 420 3.71 -22.29 -4.97
N ILE A 421 2.48 -22.69 -5.28
CA ILE A 421 1.39 -22.77 -4.30
C ILE A 421 1.65 -23.90 -3.29
N GLU A 422 2.03 -25.08 -3.76
CA GLU A 422 2.32 -26.23 -2.89
C GLU A 422 3.46 -25.91 -1.91
N TYR A 423 4.52 -25.26 -2.39
CA TYR A 423 5.64 -24.83 -1.55
C TYR A 423 5.19 -23.89 -0.42
N THR A 424 4.38 -22.88 -0.74
CA THR A 424 3.98 -21.84 0.22
C THR A 424 2.92 -22.29 1.23
N ARG A 425 2.35 -23.49 1.10
CA ARG A 425 1.50 -24.09 2.13
C ARG A 425 2.26 -24.29 3.45
N MET A 426 3.48 -24.81 3.37
CA MET A 426 4.34 -25.06 4.55
C MET A 426 5.45 -24.00 4.71
N ASN A 427 6.06 -23.57 3.60
CA ASN A 427 7.20 -22.67 3.58
C ASN A 427 6.80 -21.21 3.37
N MET A 428 7.75 -20.30 3.56
CA MET A 428 7.59 -18.89 3.23
C MET A 428 8.16 -18.56 1.85
N GLY A 429 7.56 -17.60 1.16
CA GLY A 429 8.06 -17.02 -0.08
C GLY A 429 8.24 -15.52 0.06
N ARG A 430 9.42 -15.03 -0.33
CA ARG A 430 9.75 -13.61 -0.43
C ARG A 430 10.02 -13.23 -1.88
N MET A 431 9.25 -12.27 -2.37
CA MET A 431 9.51 -11.58 -3.63
C MET A 431 10.17 -10.23 -3.32
N TYR A 432 11.25 -9.88 -4.02
CA TYR A 432 11.87 -8.56 -3.92
C TYR A 432 11.99 -7.85 -5.28
N PRO A 433 12.06 -6.50 -5.30
CA PRO A 433 12.12 -5.72 -6.54
C PRO A 433 13.39 -6.04 -7.35
N PHE A 434 13.29 -6.04 -8.68
CA PHE A 434 14.41 -6.33 -9.57
C PHE A 434 15.58 -5.35 -9.36
N GLY A 435 16.82 -5.85 -9.44
CA GLY A 435 18.04 -5.08 -9.18
C GLY A 435 18.23 -3.84 -10.06
N LEU A 436 17.58 -3.79 -11.24
CA LEU A 436 17.62 -2.65 -12.16
C LEU A 436 16.58 -1.56 -11.85
N ARG A 437 15.74 -1.72 -10.81
CA ARG A 437 14.84 -0.66 -10.31
C ARG A 437 15.59 0.40 -9.51
N PHE A 438 16.53 1.09 -10.15
CA PHE A 438 17.40 2.06 -9.49
C PHE A 438 16.64 3.24 -8.88
N ASP A 439 15.48 3.60 -9.42
CA ASP A 439 14.61 4.66 -8.90
C ASP A 439 13.78 4.26 -7.69
N SER A 440 13.88 3.00 -7.24
CA SER A 440 13.08 2.40 -6.16
C SER A 440 11.58 2.29 -6.48
N SER A 441 11.24 2.14 -7.76
CA SER A 441 9.94 1.61 -8.17
C SER A 441 9.71 0.19 -7.63
N ASN A 442 8.47 -0.28 -7.71
CA ASN A 442 8.04 -1.56 -7.15
C ASN A 442 7.41 -2.48 -8.20
N ALA A 443 7.54 -3.78 -7.94
CA ALA A 443 6.77 -4.83 -8.57
C ALA A 443 5.31 -4.77 -8.10
N ASP A 444 4.36 -5.24 -8.92
CA ASP A 444 2.99 -5.45 -8.46
C ASP A 444 2.96 -6.59 -7.43
N PRO A 445 2.56 -6.35 -6.16
CA PRO A 445 2.59 -7.35 -5.12
C PRO A 445 1.56 -8.48 -5.32
N THR A 446 0.56 -8.28 -6.18
CA THR A 446 -0.47 -9.29 -6.45
C THR A 446 0.10 -10.56 -7.08
N TRP A 447 1.22 -10.48 -7.81
CA TRP A 447 1.93 -11.66 -8.32
C TRP A 447 2.36 -12.62 -7.21
N ALA A 448 2.89 -12.07 -6.12
CA ALA A 448 3.28 -12.83 -4.95
C ALA A 448 2.04 -13.35 -4.18
N TRP A 449 1.12 -12.46 -3.84
CA TRP A 449 -0.01 -12.83 -2.98
C TRP A 449 -0.94 -13.86 -3.62
N SER A 450 -1.22 -13.74 -4.93
CA SER A 450 -2.06 -14.71 -5.66
C SER A 450 -1.49 -16.13 -5.71
N HIS A 451 -0.20 -16.31 -5.41
CA HIS A 451 0.48 -17.61 -5.40
C HIS A 451 0.97 -18.00 -3.99
N GLY A 452 0.47 -17.34 -2.95
CA GLY A 452 0.74 -17.68 -1.56
C GLY A 452 2.07 -17.17 -0.99
N PHE A 453 2.87 -16.43 -1.77
CA PHE A 453 4.07 -15.78 -1.26
C PHE A 453 3.69 -14.73 -0.21
N GLN A 454 4.21 -14.93 1.00
CA GLN A 454 3.85 -14.20 2.21
C GLN A 454 4.46 -12.80 2.21
N MET A 455 5.68 -12.66 1.70
CA MET A 455 6.47 -11.43 1.75
C MET A 455 6.63 -10.82 0.36
N ALA A 456 5.69 -9.98 -0.06
CA ALA A 456 5.89 -9.09 -1.19
C ALA A 456 6.67 -7.84 -0.71
N ALA A 457 8.00 -7.86 -0.82
CA ALA A 457 8.85 -6.78 -0.32
C ALA A 457 8.77 -5.55 -1.23
N LEU A 458 8.45 -4.39 -0.65
CA LEU A 458 8.27 -3.13 -1.37
C LEU A 458 9.23 -2.05 -0.88
N ASN A 459 9.78 -1.28 -1.82
CA ASN A 459 10.42 0.01 -1.56
C ASN A 459 9.36 1.01 -1.11
N LEU A 460 9.12 1.11 0.21
CA LEU A 460 8.08 1.99 0.77
C LEU A 460 8.34 3.48 0.50
N GLN A 461 9.59 3.86 0.22
CA GLN A 461 9.97 5.20 -0.23
C GLN A 461 9.58 5.52 -1.68
N GLY A 462 9.31 4.49 -2.50
CA GLY A 462 9.00 4.58 -3.94
C GLY A 462 7.69 5.30 -4.25
N LYS A 463 6.71 5.25 -3.34
CA LYS A 463 5.44 6.03 -3.39
C LYS A 463 4.68 5.89 -4.72
N ASP A 464 4.80 4.74 -5.33
CA ASP A 464 4.11 4.33 -6.54
C ASP A 464 2.88 3.49 -6.19
N ARG A 465 2.14 3.11 -7.22
CA ARG A 465 0.90 2.34 -7.10
C ARG A 465 1.08 1.03 -6.33
N PRO A 466 2.11 0.20 -6.58
CA PRO A 466 2.31 -1.01 -5.79
C PRO A 466 2.55 -0.73 -4.31
N ALA A 467 3.27 0.35 -3.95
CA ALA A 467 3.38 0.78 -2.56
C ALA A 467 2.02 1.16 -1.95
N TRP A 468 1.12 1.78 -2.73
CA TRP A 468 -0.25 2.06 -2.27
C TRP A 468 -1.08 0.80 -2.08
N LEU A 469 -0.94 -0.19 -2.97
CA LEU A 469 -1.59 -1.50 -2.83
C LEU A 469 -1.10 -2.22 -1.56
N GLY A 470 0.22 -2.24 -1.31
CA GLY A 470 0.81 -2.72 -0.06
C GLY A 470 0.21 -2.05 1.16
N GLN A 471 0.23 -0.72 1.20
CA GLN A 471 -0.34 0.03 2.32
C GLN A 471 -1.84 -0.24 2.52
N GLY A 472 -2.60 -0.36 1.42
CA GLY A 472 -4.05 -0.62 1.46
C GLY A 472 -4.37 -2.04 1.92
N PHE A 473 -3.70 -3.05 1.39
CA PHE A 473 -3.91 -4.46 1.72
C PHE A 473 -3.75 -4.72 3.23
N PHE A 474 -2.68 -4.19 3.81
CA PHE A 474 -2.38 -4.34 5.23
C PHE A 474 -3.17 -3.39 6.14
N LEU A 475 -4.22 -2.71 5.65
CA LEU A 475 -5.26 -2.15 6.53
C LEU A 475 -6.18 -3.24 7.10
N ALA A 476 -6.21 -4.42 6.47
CA ALA A 476 -6.96 -5.58 6.95
C ALA A 476 -6.48 -6.08 8.31
N ASN A 477 -7.34 -6.82 9.00
CA ASN A 477 -7.04 -7.43 10.31
C ASN A 477 -6.52 -6.41 11.33
N GLY A 478 -7.24 -5.29 11.47
CA GLY A 478 -6.91 -4.21 12.38
C GLY A 478 -5.64 -3.42 12.02
N GLY A 479 -5.06 -3.65 10.84
CA GLY A 479 -3.82 -3.02 10.42
C GLY A 479 -2.57 -3.56 11.12
N CYS A 480 -2.64 -4.79 11.63
CA CYS A 480 -1.59 -5.36 12.48
C CYS A 480 -0.35 -5.86 11.71
N GLY A 481 -0.36 -5.80 10.38
CA GLY A 481 0.74 -6.19 9.50
C GLY A 481 0.80 -7.67 9.13
N TYR A 482 -0.15 -8.48 9.63
CA TYR A 482 -0.34 -9.89 9.29
C TYR A 482 -1.77 -10.12 8.80
N VAL A 483 -1.91 -10.77 7.64
CA VAL A 483 -3.21 -11.08 7.01
C VAL A 483 -3.22 -12.57 6.69
N ARG A 484 -4.20 -13.33 7.19
CA ARG A 484 -4.29 -14.79 6.97
C ARG A 484 -4.50 -15.05 5.47
N LYS A 485 -3.83 -16.06 4.92
CA LYS A 485 -4.05 -16.48 3.54
C LYS A 485 -5.46 -17.07 3.35
N PRO A 486 -6.02 -17.02 2.13
CA PRO A 486 -7.23 -17.78 1.79
C PRO A 486 -7.04 -19.27 2.09
N ASP A 487 -8.12 -19.96 2.48
CA ASP A 487 -8.07 -21.37 2.89
C ASP A 487 -7.44 -22.29 1.82
N PHE A 488 -7.68 -22.02 0.53
CA PHE A 488 -7.11 -22.81 -0.57
C PHE A 488 -5.58 -22.74 -0.72
N LEU A 489 -4.93 -21.77 -0.06
CA LEU A 489 -3.46 -21.65 0.02
C LEU A 489 -2.88 -22.21 1.33
N LEU A 490 -3.69 -22.89 2.14
CA LEU A 490 -3.28 -23.56 3.38
C LEU A 490 -3.05 -25.06 3.16
N PRO A 491 -2.27 -25.75 4.03
CA PRO A 491 -1.93 -27.17 3.86
C PRO A 491 -3.11 -28.14 3.77
N GLU A 492 -4.25 -27.78 4.36
CA GLU A 492 -5.45 -28.61 4.47
C GLU A 492 -6.23 -28.72 3.15
N ASP A 493 -5.94 -27.83 2.19
CA ASP A 493 -6.65 -27.74 0.92
C ASP A 493 -5.83 -28.36 -0.22
N SER A 494 -6.50 -29.03 -1.16
CA SER A 494 -5.89 -29.67 -2.32
C SER A 494 -6.16 -28.94 -3.64
N THR A 495 -6.78 -27.76 -3.60
CA THR A 495 -7.13 -26.97 -4.78
C THR A 495 -5.87 -26.60 -5.55
N ASP A 496 -5.87 -26.84 -6.87
CA ASP A 496 -4.78 -26.47 -7.76
C ASP A 496 -4.95 -25.04 -8.32
N TYR A 497 -3.91 -24.52 -8.99
CA TYR A 497 -3.93 -23.15 -9.52
C TYR A 497 -5.03 -22.91 -10.57
N GLU A 498 -5.27 -23.88 -11.46
CA GLU A 498 -6.30 -23.75 -12.49
C GLU A 498 -7.70 -23.72 -11.87
N GLN A 499 -7.91 -24.52 -10.83
CA GLN A 499 -9.15 -24.50 -10.06
C GLN A 499 -9.36 -23.14 -9.36
N ILE A 500 -8.32 -22.52 -8.82
CA ILE A 500 -8.38 -21.17 -8.23
C ILE A 500 -8.82 -20.14 -9.28
N LEU A 501 -8.22 -20.17 -10.47
CA LEU A 501 -8.55 -19.22 -11.54
C LEU A 501 -9.98 -19.38 -12.07
N ASN A 502 -10.48 -20.62 -12.07
CA ASN A 502 -11.80 -20.98 -12.60
C ASN A 502 -12.93 -20.98 -11.55
N GLN A 503 -12.67 -20.54 -10.31
CA GLN A 503 -13.73 -20.40 -9.31
C GLN A 503 -14.83 -19.47 -9.80
N LEU A 504 -16.08 -19.76 -9.39
CA LEU A 504 -17.17 -18.82 -9.55
C LEU A 504 -16.96 -17.62 -8.61
N PRO A 505 -17.38 -16.42 -9.00
CA PRO A 505 -17.38 -15.27 -8.09
C PRO A 505 -18.16 -15.61 -6.82
N LYS A 506 -17.57 -15.31 -5.65
CA LYS A 506 -18.20 -15.48 -4.32
C LYS A 506 -18.97 -14.22 -3.91
N LEU A 507 -18.58 -13.08 -4.49
CA LEU A 507 -19.08 -11.76 -4.17
C LEU A 507 -19.20 -10.94 -5.45
N VAL A 508 -20.30 -10.21 -5.60
CA VAL A 508 -20.42 -9.13 -6.58
C VAL A 508 -20.42 -7.81 -5.83
N LEU A 509 -19.42 -6.98 -6.10
CA LEU A 509 -19.31 -5.64 -5.54
C LEU A 509 -19.79 -4.62 -6.57
N LYS A 510 -20.86 -3.89 -6.27
CA LYS A 510 -21.33 -2.76 -7.07
C LYS A 510 -20.91 -1.46 -6.41
N VAL A 511 -20.31 -0.58 -7.20
CA VAL A 511 -19.74 0.70 -6.76
C VAL A 511 -20.34 1.83 -7.58
N THR A 512 -21.03 2.75 -6.90
CA THR A 512 -21.46 4.03 -7.48
C THR A 512 -20.68 5.16 -6.83
N VAL A 513 -19.97 5.98 -7.61
CA VAL A 513 -19.35 7.20 -7.08
C VAL A 513 -20.41 8.30 -7.10
N LEU A 514 -20.85 8.78 -5.94
CA LEU A 514 -21.92 9.77 -5.88
C LEU A 514 -21.41 11.18 -6.16
N LEU A 515 -20.39 11.60 -5.39
CA LEU A 515 -19.78 12.92 -5.54
C LEU A 515 -18.33 12.97 -5.04
N GLY A 516 -17.61 14.01 -5.44
CA GLY A 516 -16.29 14.38 -4.90
C GLY A 516 -16.28 15.77 -4.28
N THR A 517 -15.52 15.97 -3.19
CA THR A 517 -15.55 17.25 -2.46
C THR A 517 -14.27 17.48 -1.62
N HIS A 518 -14.18 18.67 -1.01
CA HIS A 518 -13.13 19.10 -0.08
C HIS A 518 -11.70 18.99 -0.67
N TRP A 519 -11.58 19.39 -1.93
CA TRP A 519 -10.32 19.35 -2.65
C TRP A 519 -9.22 20.14 -1.93
N HIS A 520 -8.03 19.57 -1.90
CA HIS A 520 -6.88 20.09 -1.13
C HIS A 520 -6.14 21.22 -1.86
N THR A 521 -6.52 21.52 -3.10
CA THR A 521 -5.92 22.54 -3.97
C THR A 521 -6.99 23.32 -4.71
N HIS A 522 -6.70 24.58 -4.99
CA HIS A 522 -7.36 25.30 -6.09
C HIS A 522 -6.66 24.85 -7.38
N PHE A 523 -7.27 23.89 -8.08
CA PHE A 523 -6.87 23.54 -9.43
C PHE A 523 -7.18 24.74 -10.33
N ASP A 524 -6.16 25.21 -11.06
CA ASP A 524 -6.14 26.40 -11.92
C ASP A 524 -6.86 27.65 -11.40
N TYR A 525 -6.10 28.73 -11.17
CA TYR A 525 -6.65 30.04 -10.74
C TYR A 525 -7.75 30.59 -11.68
N PHE A 526 -7.74 30.18 -12.95
CA PHE A 526 -8.60 30.73 -14.00
C PHE A 526 -9.58 29.73 -14.63
N LYS A 527 -9.48 28.42 -14.33
CA LYS A 527 -10.32 27.37 -14.92
C LYS A 527 -10.96 26.54 -13.81
N LYS A 528 -12.25 26.23 -13.94
CA LYS A 528 -12.88 25.26 -13.03
C LYS A 528 -12.35 23.85 -13.39
N PRO A 529 -12.09 22.99 -12.39
CA PRO A 529 -11.51 21.68 -12.63
C PRO A 529 -12.45 20.74 -13.39
N ASP A 530 -11.84 19.80 -14.12
CA ASP A 530 -12.53 18.74 -14.87
C ASP A 530 -12.22 17.38 -14.22
N PHE A 531 -13.02 16.91 -13.27
CA PHE A 531 -12.65 15.69 -12.52
C PHE A 531 -13.17 14.40 -13.13
N TYR A 532 -12.44 13.31 -12.94
CA TYR A 532 -12.95 11.96 -13.13
C TYR A 532 -12.33 10.99 -12.11
N VAL A 533 -12.98 9.83 -11.92
CA VAL A 533 -12.54 8.80 -10.98
C VAL A 533 -12.25 7.50 -11.72
N LYS A 534 -11.05 6.94 -11.51
CA LYS A 534 -10.72 5.56 -11.90
C LYS A 534 -11.02 4.64 -10.70
N VAL A 535 -11.83 3.61 -10.92
CA VAL A 535 -12.13 2.57 -9.93
C VAL A 535 -11.54 1.26 -10.44
N ALA A 536 -10.66 0.63 -9.67
CA ALA A 536 -9.98 -0.59 -10.08
C ALA A 536 -9.99 -1.64 -8.97
N LEU A 537 -10.26 -2.89 -9.35
CA LEU A 537 -10.09 -4.06 -8.50
C LEU A 537 -8.75 -4.73 -8.85
N HIS A 538 -7.96 -5.02 -7.82
CA HIS A 538 -6.71 -5.78 -7.88
C HIS A 538 -6.86 -7.06 -7.04
N GLY A 539 -6.10 -8.11 -7.35
CA GLY A 539 -6.22 -9.41 -6.68
C GLY A 539 -5.66 -10.50 -7.58
N ILE A 540 -6.35 -11.64 -7.70
CA ILE A 540 -6.02 -12.63 -8.73
C ILE A 540 -6.26 -12.07 -10.14
N PRO A 541 -5.57 -12.58 -11.18
CA PRO A 541 -5.70 -12.07 -12.54
C PRO A 541 -7.14 -12.06 -13.08
N THR A 542 -7.97 -13.05 -12.73
CA THR A 542 -9.35 -13.17 -13.22
C THR A 542 -10.36 -12.21 -12.56
N ASP A 543 -9.98 -11.59 -11.43
CA ASP A 543 -10.78 -10.55 -10.76
C ASP A 543 -10.33 -9.13 -11.14
N ALA A 544 -9.13 -8.98 -11.74
CA ALA A 544 -8.56 -7.68 -12.05
C ALA A 544 -9.39 -6.92 -13.09
N LEU A 545 -10.01 -5.81 -12.69
CA LEU A 545 -10.90 -5.02 -13.55
C LEU A 545 -10.72 -3.52 -13.29
N LYS A 546 -10.73 -2.71 -14.35
CA LYS A 546 -10.61 -1.24 -14.28
C LYS A 546 -11.83 -0.59 -14.92
N LYS A 547 -12.38 0.42 -14.26
CA LYS A 547 -13.51 1.24 -14.69
C LYS A 547 -13.18 2.71 -14.47
N ARG A 548 -13.84 3.59 -15.19
CA ARG A 548 -13.63 5.04 -15.13
C ARG A 548 -14.97 5.74 -15.29
N THR A 549 -15.23 6.75 -14.47
CA THR A 549 -16.40 7.62 -14.62
C THR A 549 -16.26 8.54 -15.83
N GLN A 550 -17.37 9.12 -16.27
CA GLN A 550 -17.31 10.27 -17.16
C GLN A 550 -16.58 11.45 -16.48
N THR A 551 -16.00 12.33 -17.30
CA THR A 551 -15.38 13.57 -16.80
C THR A 551 -16.47 14.58 -16.46
N SER A 552 -16.54 15.00 -15.20
CA SER A 552 -17.39 16.09 -14.74
C SER A 552 -16.69 17.43 -15.02
N ALA A 553 -17.11 18.09 -16.10
CA ALA A 553 -16.44 19.29 -16.60
C ALA A 553 -16.85 20.55 -15.83
N ALA A 554 -15.87 21.41 -15.56
CA ALA A 554 -16.02 22.72 -14.94
C ALA A 554 -16.83 22.71 -13.62
N ASN A 555 -16.65 21.68 -12.79
CA ASN A 555 -17.40 21.48 -11.56
C ASN A 555 -16.48 21.31 -10.33
N LYS A 556 -16.68 22.16 -9.31
CA LYS A 556 -15.92 22.10 -8.04
C LYS A 556 -16.43 21.00 -7.09
N GLU A 557 -17.67 20.57 -7.24
CA GLU A 557 -18.28 19.46 -6.51
C GLU A 557 -18.85 18.48 -7.55
N PRO A 558 -18.02 17.67 -8.22
CA PRO A 558 -18.46 16.79 -9.28
C PRO A 558 -19.40 15.68 -8.76
N HIS A 559 -20.39 15.30 -9.59
CA HIS A 559 -21.37 14.24 -9.35
C HIS A 559 -21.27 13.17 -10.43
N TRP A 560 -21.40 11.91 -10.05
CA TRP A 560 -21.35 10.74 -10.96
C TRP A 560 -22.39 9.66 -10.60
N GLU A 561 -23.51 10.06 -9.97
CA GLU A 561 -24.47 9.14 -9.35
C GLU A 561 -25.20 8.20 -10.34
N ASP A 562 -25.18 8.52 -11.64
CA ASP A 562 -25.78 7.72 -12.71
C ASP A 562 -24.90 6.53 -13.17
N GLU A 563 -23.66 6.42 -12.68
CA GLU A 563 -22.70 5.41 -13.10
C GLU A 563 -22.48 4.35 -12.00
N GLU A 564 -23.04 3.15 -12.19
CA GLU A 564 -22.78 1.97 -11.35
C GLU A 564 -21.78 1.02 -12.02
N PHE A 565 -20.73 0.65 -11.29
CA PHE A 565 -19.72 -0.30 -11.74
C PHE A 565 -19.85 -1.61 -10.99
N GLU A 566 -19.91 -2.71 -11.74
CA GLU A 566 -19.96 -4.07 -11.18
C GLU A 566 -18.60 -4.75 -11.25
N PHE A 567 -18.21 -5.37 -10.14
CA PHE A 567 -16.98 -6.14 -9.96
C PHE A 567 -17.31 -7.52 -9.40
N PRO A 568 -17.30 -8.59 -10.23
CA PRO A 568 -17.36 -9.97 -9.74
C PRO A 568 -16.02 -10.37 -9.12
N ILE A 569 -16.06 -10.93 -7.91
CA ILE A 569 -14.87 -11.22 -7.07
C ILE A 569 -14.89 -12.69 -6.64
N ARG A 570 -13.87 -13.44 -7.04
CA ARG A 570 -13.67 -14.86 -6.69
C ARG A 570 -12.90 -15.04 -5.39
N VAL A 571 -11.91 -14.18 -5.15
CA VAL A 571 -11.07 -14.24 -3.95
C VAL A 571 -11.09 -12.90 -3.21
N PRO A 572 -12.17 -12.60 -2.46
CA PRO A 572 -12.29 -11.36 -1.70
C PRO A 572 -11.15 -11.15 -0.67
N ASP A 573 -10.59 -12.24 -0.16
CA ASP A 573 -9.53 -12.26 0.86
C ASP A 573 -8.25 -11.50 0.45
N ILE A 574 -7.94 -11.49 -0.85
CA ILE A 574 -6.77 -10.78 -1.40
C ILE A 574 -7.12 -9.65 -2.36
N ALA A 575 -8.42 -9.34 -2.48
CA ALA A 575 -8.91 -8.31 -3.38
C ALA A 575 -8.75 -6.90 -2.78
N ILE A 576 -8.28 -5.96 -3.59
CA ILE A 576 -8.04 -4.56 -3.20
C ILE A 576 -8.81 -3.65 -4.14
N LEU A 577 -9.78 -2.92 -3.60
CA LEU A 577 -10.49 -1.87 -4.31
C LEU A 577 -9.68 -0.58 -4.25
N ARG A 578 -9.49 0.04 -5.41
CA ARG A 578 -8.72 1.28 -5.53
C ARG A 578 -9.51 2.36 -6.23
N PHE A 579 -9.52 3.53 -5.62
CA PHE A 579 -9.96 4.79 -6.21
C PHE A 579 -8.75 5.65 -6.56
N GLU A 580 -8.75 6.23 -7.76
CA GLU A 580 -7.87 7.33 -8.13
C GLU A 580 -8.71 8.47 -8.68
N VAL A 581 -8.46 9.69 -8.20
CA VAL A 581 -9.10 10.91 -8.69
C VAL A 581 -8.08 11.70 -9.49
N TRP A 582 -8.51 12.17 -10.64
CA TRP A 582 -7.70 12.90 -11.60
C TRP A 582 -8.45 14.17 -12.04
N GLU A 583 -7.69 15.22 -12.29
CA GLU A 583 -8.15 16.45 -12.92
C GLU A 583 -7.68 16.41 -14.38
N HIS A 584 -8.62 16.52 -15.30
CA HIS A 584 -8.37 16.36 -16.73
C HIS A 584 -7.88 17.66 -17.33
N ASP A 585 -6.70 17.62 -17.92
CA ASP A 585 -6.16 18.72 -18.70
C ASP A 585 -6.15 18.37 -20.19
N ARG A 586 -6.76 19.24 -21.00
CA ARG A 586 -6.78 19.07 -22.47
C ARG A 586 -5.43 19.44 -23.10
N ALA A 587 -4.63 20.27 -22.43
CA ALA A 587 -3.39 20.82 -22.96
C ALA A 587 -2.13 20.11 -22.43
N SER A 588 -2.25 19.34 -21.35
CA SER A 588 -1.12 18.63 -20.73
C SER A 588 -1.54 17.26 -20.18
N PHE A 589 -0.72 16.68 -19.30
CA PHE A 589 -1.07 15.42 -18.64
C PHE A 589 -2.06 15.68 -17.51
N ASP A 590 -3.02 14.78 -17.34
CA ASP A 590 -3.98 14.86 -16.23
C ASP A 590 -3.27 14.95 -14.87
N ASP A 591 -3.78 15.82 -14.00
CA ASP A 591 -3.23 16.08 -12.69
C ASP A 591 -3.76 15.08 -11.65
N PHE A 592 -2.83 14.42 -10.95
CA PHE A 592 -3.20 13.47 -9.90
C PHE A 592 -3.73 14.19 -8.66
N VAL A 593 -4.99 13.94 -8.30
CA VAL A 593 -5.64 14.53 -7.13
C VAL A 593 -5.38 13.69 -5.88
N GLY A 594 -5.71 12.41 -5.94
CA GLY A 594 -5.59 11.54 -4.78
C GLY A 594 -5.97 10.09 -5.06
N GLN A 595 -5.62 9.20 -4.15
CA GLN A 595 -5.94 7.78 -4.22
C GLN A 595 -6.41 7.23 -2.88
N ALA A 596 -7.12 6.11 -2.93
CA ALA A 596 -7.34 5.23 -1.79
C ALA A 596 -7.25 3.77 -2.26
N CYS A 597 -6.53 2.91 -1.54
CA CYS A 597 -6.49 1.46 -1.73
C CYS A 597 -7.07 0.80 -0.48
N LEU A 598 -8.05 -0.08 -0.63
CA LEU A 598 -8.88 -0.60 0.45
C LEU A 598 -9.06 -2.11 0.27
N PRO A 599 -8.83 -2.93 1.32
CA PRO A 599 -9.04 -4.37 1.23
C PRO A 599 -10.53 -4.66 1.20
N VAL A 600 -10.98 -5.45 0.22
CA VAL A 600 -12.41 -5.71 -0.01
C VAL A 600 -13.08 -6.37 1.19
N SER A 601 -12.35 -7.26 1.89
CA SER A 601 -12.81 -7.94 3.11
C SER A 601 -13.23 -7.00 4.26
N GLU A 602 -12.71 -5.76 4.25
CA GLU A 602 -12.96 -4.76 5.29
C GLU A 602 -13.96 -3.67 4.86
N ILE A 603 -14.47 -3.72 3.62
CA ILE A 603 -15.38 -2.70 3.09
C ILE A 603 -16.80 -2.91 3.66
N ARG A 604 -17.41 -1.80 4.08
CA ARG A 604 -18.82 -1.73 4.51
C ARG A 604 -19.73 -1.37 3.33
N ARG A 605 -20.90 -1.99 3.26
CA ARG A 605 -21.97 -1.63 2.30
C ARG A 605 -22.63 -0.29 2.62
N GLY A 606 -23.44 0.20 1.71
CA GLY A 606 -24.22 1.45 1.82
C GLY A 606 -23.45 2.69 1.39
N ILE A 607 -23.97 3.86 1.78
CA ILE A 607 -23.39 5.17 1.45
C ILE A 607 -22.23 5.46 2.39
N ARG A 608 -20.99 5.48 1.87
CA ARG A 608 -19.75 5.61 2.64
C ARG A 608 -18.86 6.73 2.12
N VAL A 609 -18.04 7.29 3.02
CA VAL A 609 -16.99 8.23 2.62
C VAL A 609 -15.65 7.52 2.45
N VAL A 610 -14.98 7.84 1.35
CA VAL A 610 -13.60 7.46 1.07
C VAL A 610 -12.73 8.69 1.23
N GLN A 611 -11.89 8.72 2.25
CA GLN A 611 -10.91 9.79 2.42
C GLN A 611 -9.66 9.51 1.59
N LEU A 612 -9.28 10.47 0.75
CA LEU A 612 -8.18 10.29 -0.20
C LEU A 612 -6.81 10.57 0.42
N ARG A 613 -5.79 10.00 -0.20
CA ARG A 613 -4.37 10.22 0.09
C ARG A 613 -3.66 10.82 -1.11
N SER A 614 -2.62 11.61 -0.85
CA SER A 614 -1.68 12.08 -1.86
C SER A 614 -0.90 10.92 -2.50
N LYS A 615 -0.18 11.22 -3.58
CA LYS A 615 0.78 10.30 -4.21
C LYS A 615 1.81 9.75 -3.20
N LYS A 616 2.14 10.54 -2.18
CA LYS A 616 3.09 10.19 -1.10
C LYS A 616 2.45 9.43 0.07
N GLY A 617 1.20 8.99 -0.03
CA GLY A 617 0.48 8.28 1.04
C GLY A 617 -0.08 9.16 2.16
N LYS A 618 0.20 10.48 2.15
CA LYS A 618 -0.34 11.42 3.16
C LYS A 618 -1.84 11.64 3.00
N LEU A 619 -2.59 11.58 4.11
CA LEU A 619 -4.03 11.83 4.16
C LEU A 619 -4.38 13.25 3.65
N ARG A 620 -5.51 13.39 2.95
CA ARG A 620 -6.03 14.66 2.40
C ARG A 620 -7.38 15.01 3.04
N SER A 621 -7.78 16.28 2.90
CA SER A 621 -9.16 16.72 3.14
C SER A 621 -10.13 16.18 2.08
N SER A 622 -9.61 15.88 0.88
CA SER A 622 -10.35 15.42 -0.28
C SER A 622 -11.04 14.08 -0.02
N LYS A 623 -12.31 14.00 -0.44
CA LYS A 623 -13.21 12.87 -0.13
C LYS A 623 -14.04 12.51 -1.36
N LEU A 624 -14.35 11.23 -1.48
CA LEU A 624 -15.43 10.73 -2.33
C LEU A 624 -16.57 10.23 -1.43
N LEU A 625 -17.81 10.49 -1.83
CA LEU A 625 -18.97 9.79 -1.30
C LEU A 625 -19.35 8.70 -2.30
N VAL A 626 -19.46 7.47 -1.84
CA VAL A 626 -19.76 6.30 -2.69
C VAL A 626 -20.94 5.52 -2.13
N ASN A 627 -21.67 4.82 -2.98
CA ASN A 627 -22.65 3.81 -2.57
C ASN A 627 -22.14 2.43 -2.96
N LEU A 628 -22.19 1.48 -2.03
CA LEU A 628 -21.61 0.14 -2.18
C LEU A 628 -22.68 -0.92 -1.92
N LYS A 629 -22.86 -1.83 -2.87
CA LYS A 629 -23.68 -3.03 -2.67
C LYS A 629 -22.78 -4.25 -2.71
N LEU A 630 -22.90 -5.09 -1.70
CA LEU A 630 -22.19 -6.36 -1.59
C LEU A 630 -23.23 -7.49 -1.70
N GLU A 631 -23.20 -8.20 -2.81
CA GLU A 631 -24.09 -9.32 -3.11
C GLU A 631 -23.29 -10.62 -3.00
N SER A 632 -23.51 -11.37 -1.92
CA SER A 632 -22.89 -12.69 -1.77
C SER A 632 -23.57 -13.68 -2.70
N LEU A 633 -22.76 -14.45 -3.42
CA LEU A 633 -23.23 -15.53 -4.27
C LEU A 633 -23.06 -16.83 -3.47
N ASP A 634 -24.13 -17.26 -2.79
CA ASP A 634 -24.16 -18.53 -2.08
C ASP A 634 -23.93 -19.68 -3.08
N VAL A 635 -22.77 -20.34 -2.98
CA VAL A 635 -22.44 -21.55 -3.77
C VAL A 635 -23.08 -22.80 -3.14
N SER A 636 -23.75 -22.68 -1.99
CA SER A 636 -24.44 -23.78 -1.31
C SER A 636 -25.94 -23.76 -1.54
N GLN A 637 -26.38 -23.96 -2.79
CA GLN A 637 -27.57 -24.76 -3.03
C GLN A 637 -27.31 -25.73 -4.19
N PRO A 638 -27.36 -27.05 -3.97
CA PRO A 638 -27.55 -27.96 -5.09
C PRO A 638 -28.90 -27.59 -5.72
N THR A 639 -28.92 -27.42 -7.04
CA THR A 639 -30.13 -27.28 -7.83
C THR A 639 -30.95 -28.58 -7.75
N ASN A 640 -31.61 -28.79 -6.62
CA ASN A 640 -32.77 -29.67 -6.52
C ASN A 640 -33.96 -28.88 -7.06
N SER A 641 -34.06 -28.84 -8.38
CA SER A 641 -35.35 -28.71 -9.06
C SER A 641 -35.41 -29.78 -10.14
N ALA A 642 -35.93 -30.93 -9.73
CA ALA A 642 -36.49 -31.93 -10.63
C ALA A 642 -37.74 -31.35 -11.30
N GLN A 643 -37.78 -31.38 -12.64
CA GLN A 643 -38.78 -32.08 -13.46
C GLN A 643 -38.39 -32.03 -14.94
#